data_AF-A0A9D7J3I9-F1
#
_entry.id   AF-A0A9D7J3I9-F1
#
_cell.length_a   1.000
_cell.length_b   1.000
_cell.length_c   1.000
_cell.angle_alpha   90.00
_cell.angle_beta   90.00
_cell.angle_gamma   90.00
#
_symmetry.space_group_name_H-M   'P 1'
#
loop_
_entity.id
_entity.type
_entity.pdbx_description
1 polymer ?
#
loop_
_entity_poly.entity_id
_entity_poly.type
_entity_poly.pdbx_seq_one_letter_code
_entity_poly.pdbx_strand_id
1 'polypeptide(L)'
;MKALIFNSGVGNRMGDFTRDNHKSMAVLSDGETIFGRQLRLLAAVGITQIVVTTGPHVEQLRGVAAGFPGLDVSFVANDVYDTTNYIYSMYLARDLLDDDILMLHGDLVFDRGALPAILADPRHSLGAVNASLPQPDKDFKARIDVDLITEVSVKIHDADCVAFQPLYKLSRAAIGAWLGRVSDFVEAGTTGVYAENALNEIVHDADIRAWSYADHFVNEIDTIEDLAVHAAALRLRDFDDQPILAAPGSLARLPELLAEARSARPLVVGGRSFQSSPVKQLLDDAGVGYSLFSGYSPNPKLPEVLAGLAEFRGQGCDAIVAVGGGSAMDVAKCIKLLAATDSVEFPGFGAPLVRNIPQIAIPTTAGTGSESTHFAVVYIEGEKHSIAHDALLPDYVILEPELLRSLPDYHKKASLLDALAQCVESTWAKDATPQSKGYARRGLQLILDNFFPYFHKGIDFDVEVTRRIQLAANYSGRAINLTKTTAPHAMSYGLTSHYGLAHGHAAALSLRAVWSYYAAVAEDGGPEADGLRQSLAELNDVFGVKSSKQAIGKLDAILDTLHLADPIDVDQLVGGVNAERLGNSPVPMTPADLRRAYEHALGLRRSATPRRYSRRVPGRYEKIAHRDLPDLQAHELQILAQFDEFCTAHDLRYYLSEGSMLGAIRHGGFIPWDDDIDVMMPRSDYQRLLKLVAQGELPPALNLDSFETNPKHWVLGSKIQMTEPTRFVQPQVAHVSMAPGPHIDIFTVDPVEKPFGRKFRLQAYLLRGLRRGLFMSSGRSAPGFRNNLLARTPIFLLTKVVPTATVHKWIVYMLSEFNAKPTSAHWANLCSYYALSRQVFPKEWFGEGRRVPFEGLSIPVPDRAEDMLASIYGPNYGGIPVVGDGHRKHDFYVEILSPSAPSAASAPSAPSAD
;
A
#
# COMPACT_ATOMS: atom_id res chain seq x y z
N MET A 1 -45.89 15.47 -5.33
CA MET A 1 -45.38 15.62 -3.94
C MET A 1 -44.55 16.88 -3.86
N LYS A 2 -44.74 17.67 -2.80
CA LYS A 2 -43.94 18.86 -2.45
C LYS A 2 -43.15 18.62 -1.15
N ALA A 3 -42.17 19.47 -0.86
CA ALA A 3 -41.53 19.49 0.45
C ALA A 3 -41.97 20.72 1.28
N LEU A 4 -42.07 20.56 2.60
CA LEU A 4 -42.25 21.63 3.57
C LEU A 4 -41.07 21.64 4.53
N ILE A 5 -40.37 22.77 4.63
CA ILE A 5 -39.23 22.96 5.53
C ILE A 5 -39.57 24.05 6.56
N PHE A 6 -39.45 23.73 7.85
CA PHE A 6 -39.68 24.69 8.94
C PHE A 6 -38.39 25.45 9.35
N ASN A 7 -38.22 26.68 8.84
CA ASN A 7 -37.09 27.58 9.16
C ASN A 7 -37.57 28.87 9.88
N SER A 8 -38.61 28.79 10.70
CA SER A 8 -39.10 29.97 11.43
C SER A 8 -38.42 30.19 12.80
N GLY A 9 -37.73 29.19 13.35
CA GLY A 9 -37.19 29.23 14.70
C GLY A 9 -35.91 30.06 14.86
N VAL A 10 -35.72 30.66 16.03
CA VAL A 10 -34.54 31.49 16.35
C VAL A 10 -33.28 30.66 16.65
N GLY A 11 -33.43 29.45 17.19
CA GLY A 11 -32.28 28.57 17.45
C GLY A 11 -31.33 29.04 18.56
N ASN A 12 -31.87 29.58 19.66
CA ASN A 12 -31.08 30.18 20.77
C ASN A 12 -29.99 29.26 21.38
N ARG A 13 -30.11 27.94 21.21
CA ARG A 13 -29.15 26.94 21.73
C ARG A 13 -27.80 26.93 20.99
N MET A 14 -27.71 27.55 19.82
CA MET A 14 -26.46 27.73 19.05
C MET A 14 -25.63 28.95 19.51
N GLY A 15 -26.10 29.65 20.55
CA GLY A 15 -25.37 30.76 21.16
C GLY A 15 -25.18 31.94 20.21
N ASP A 16 -23.95 32.44 20.12
CA ASP A 16 -23.60 33.63 19.35
C ASP A 16 -23.79 33.46 17.83
N PHE A 17 -23.79 32.23 17.31
CA PHE A 17 -23.95 31.95 15.89
C PHE A 17 -25.29 32.46 15.34
N THR A 18 -26.38 32.23 16.09
CA THR A 18 -27.75 32.61 15.68
C THR A 18 -28.08 34.08 15.88
N ARG A 19 -27.12 34.89 16.36
CA ARG A 19 -27.24 36.35 16.37
C ARG A 19 -27.20 36.94 14.97
N ASP A 20 -26.31 36.40 14.13
CA ASP A 20 -25.99 36.94 12.81
C ASP A 20 -26.39 35.98 11.68
N ASN A 21 -26.75 34.73 12.00
CA ASN A 21 -27.04 33.69 11.02
C ASN A 21 -28.33 32.94 11.34
N HIS A 22 -29.05 32.50 10.31
CA HIS A 22 -30.10 31.52 10.50
C HIS A 22 -29.50 30.17 10.95
N LYS A 23 -30.17 29.44 11.86
CA LYS A 23 -29.68 28.16 12.40
C LYS A 23 -29.27 27.15 11.30
N SER A 24 -30.10 27.01 10.27
CA SER A 24 -29.85 26.12 9.13
C SER A 24 -28.72 26.58 8.18
N MET A 25 -28.10 27.74 8.43
CA MET A 25 -26.87 28.18 7.76
C MET A 25 -25.61 27.64 8.43
N ALA A 26 -25.74 26.88 9.51
CA ALA A 26 -24.63 26.13 10.07
C ALA A 26 -23.98 25.28 8.97
N VAL A 27 -22.66 25.41 8.85
CA VAL A 27 -21.87 24.79 7.79
C VAL A 27 -21.35 23.45 8.29
N LEU A 28 -21.63 22.39 7.55
CA LEU A 28 -21.12 21.04 7.75
C LEU A 28 -19.64 20.98 7.33
N SER A 29 -18.97 19.88 7.66
CA SER A 29 -17.52 19.75 7.43
C SER A 29 -17.11 19.70 5.95
N ASP A 30 -18.06 19.57 5.02
CA ASP A 30 -17.84 19.61 3.57
C ASP A 30 -18.07 21.01 2.94
N GLY A 31 -18.47 22.01 3.74
CA GLY A 31 -18.80 23.35 3.27
C GLY A 31 -20.26 23.55 2.87
N GLU A 32 -21.10 22.52 2.97
CA GLU A 32 -22.53 22.62 2.71
C GLU A 32 -23.27 23.14 3.97
N THR A 33 -24.25 24.02 3.80
CA THR A 33 -25.14 24.41 4.91
C THR A 33 -26.20 23.33 5.15
N ILE A 34 -26.76 23.22 6.36
CA ILE A 34 -27.89 22.29 6.64
C ILE A 34 -28.99 22.48 5.60
N PHE A 35 -29.39 23.73 5.35
CA PHE A 35 -30.41 24.05 4.36
C PHE A 35 -29.99 23.69 2.93
N GLY A 36 -28.75 23.98 2.53
CA GLY A 36 -28.21 23.59 1.23
C GLY A 36 -28.27 22.08 1.01
N ARG A 37 -27.90 21.31 2.05
CA ARG A 37 -27.98 19.84 2.05
C ARG A 37 -29.41 19.35 1.85
N GLN A 38 -30.37 19.90 2.60
CA GLN A 38 -31.78 19.55 2.44
C GLN A 38 -32.26 19.80 1.01
N LEU A 39 -32.00 20.98 0.45
CA LEU A 39 -32.39 21.31 -0.93
C LEU A 39 -31.74 20.37 -1.96
N ARG A 40 -30.46 20.03 -1.79
CA ARG A 40 -29.74 19.12 -2.69
C ARG A 40 -30.32 17.71 -2.64
N LEU A 41 -30.56 17.18 -1.44
CA LEU A 41 -31.10 15.83 -1.27
C LEU A 41 -32.55 15.73 -1.75
N LEU A 42 -33.37 16.77 -1.55
CA LEU A 42 -34.71 16.86 -2.11
C LEU A 42 -34.68 16.88 -3.65
N ALA A 43 -33.80 17.68 -4.24
CA ALA A 43 -33.62 17.72 -5.69
C ALA A 43 -33.20 16.35 -6.25
N ALA A 44 -32.30 15.65 -5.57
CA ALA A 44 -31.79 14.34 -5.98
C ALA A 44 -32.86 13.24 -6.01
N VAL A 45 -33.91 13.35 -5.20
CA VAL A 45 -35.07 12.44 -5.22
C VAL A 45 -36.24 12.96 -6.08
N GLY A 46 -36.01 14.04 -6.85
CA GLY A 46 -36.98 14.60 -7.80
C GLY A 46 -38.04 15.50 -7.18
N ILE A 47 -37.89 15.92 -5.91
CA ILE A 47 -38.80 16.89 -5.29
C ILE A 47 -38.32 18.30 -5.63
N THR A 48 -39.05 18.96 -6.54
CA THR A 48 -38.66 20.27 -7.08
C THR A 48 -39.47 21.45 -6.53
N GLN A 49 -40.65 21.20 -5.96
CA GLN A 49 -41.49 22.22 -5.34
C GLN A 49 -41.32 22.20 -3.82
N ILE A 50 -40.85 23.30 -3.26
CA ILE A 50 -40.45 23.40 -1.85
C ILE A 50 -41.07 24.64 -1.22
N VAL A 51 -41.80 24.43 -0.13
CA VAL A 51 -42.33 25.50 0.72
C VAL A 51 -41.42 25.63 1.94
N VAL A 52 -40.92 26.83 2.19
CA VAL A 52 -40.02 27.12 3.32
C VAL A 52 -40.68 28.18 4.18
N THR A 53 -41.03 27.83 5.41
CA THR A 53 -41.48 28.83 6.39
C THR A 53 -40.28 29.51 7.00
N THR A 54 -40.35 30.83 7.20
CA THR A 54 -39.19 31.64 7.56
C THR A 54 -39.50 32.62 8.67
N GLY A 55 -38.50 32.85 9.52
CA GLY A 55 -38.50 33.87 10.55
C GLY A 55 -37.31 34.81 10.34
N PRO A 56 -36.28 34.78 11.21
CA PRO A 56 -35.14 35.67 11.08
C PRO A 56 -34.24 35.32 9.87
N HIS A 57 -33.45 36.29 9.41
CA HIS A 57 -32.39 36.09 8.39
C HIS A 57 -32.82 35.45 7.05
N VAL A 58 -34.06 35.68 6.61
CA VAL A 58 -34.62 35.10 5.36
C VAL A 58 -33.75 35.30 4.12
N GLU A 59 -33.05 36.42 4.00
CA GLU A 59 -32.18 36.72 2.86
C GLU A 59 -31.01 35.73 2.72
N GLN A 60 -30.53 35.15 3.82
CA GLN A 60 -29.52 34.09 3.77
C GLN A 60 -30.09 32.82 3.14
N LEU A 61 -31.32 32.44 3.52
CA LEU A 61 -32.02 31.29 2.95
C LEU A 61 -32.31 31.49 1.46
N ARG A 62 -32.74 32.70 1.07
CA ARG A 62 -32.94 33.07 -0.35
C ARG A 62 -31.64 32.99 -1.13
N GLY A 63 -30.53 33.45 -0.55
CA GLY A 63 -29.20 33.36 -1.15
C GLY A 63 -28.78 31.93 -1.44
N VAL A 64 -28.99 31.01 -0.48
CA VAL A 64 -28.73 29.58 -0.70
C VAL A 64 -29.67 29.00 -1.76
N ALA A 65 -30.98 29.24 -1.65
CA ALA A 65 -31.97 28.74 -2.61
C ALA A 65 -31.75 29.24 -4.05
N ALA A 66 -31.23 30.45 -4.22
CA ALA A 66 -30.88 30.99 -5.54
C ALA A 66 -29.78 30.17 -6.26
N GLY A 67 -28.97 29.41 -5.52
CA GLY A 67 -28.05 28.42 -6.07
C GLY A 67 -28.73 27.15 -6.63
N PHE A 68 -30.06 27.05 -6.52
CA PHE A 68 -30.88 25.90 -6.92
C PHE A 68 -31.91 26.29 -7.99
N PRO A 69 -31.50 26.69 -9.21
CA PRO A 69 -32.40 27.24 -10.23
C PRO A 69 -33.46 26.24 -10.75
N GLY A 70 -33.27 24.93 -10.53
CA GLY A 70 -34.25 23.89 -10.86
C GLY A 70 -35.29 23.63 -9.75
N LEU A 71 -35.21 24.34 -8.62
CA LEU A 71 -36.15 24.24 -7.52
C LEU A 71 -37.09 25.46 -7.52
N ASP A 72 -38.38 25.19 -7.41
CA ASP A 72 -39.40 26.19 -7.15
C ASP A 72 -39.56 26.34 -5.64
N VAL A 73 -38.87 27.32 -5.06
CA VAL A 73 -38.82 27.55 -3.61
C VAL A 73 -39.72 28.73 -3.23
N SER A 74 -40.83 28.42 -2.57
CA SER A 74 -41.78 29.40 -2.04
C SER A 74 -41.48 29.70 -0.57
N PHE A 75 -41.20 30.96 -0.25
CA PHE A 75 -40.92 31.40 1.11
C PHE A 75 -42.16 32.01 1.77
N VAL A 76 -42.55 31.48 2.93
CA VAL A 76 -43.69 31.95 3.73
C VAL A 76 -43.15 32.62 5.00
N ALA A 77 -43.34 33.93 5.13
CA ALA A 77 -42.85 34.68 6.29
C ALA A 77 -43.79 34.51 7.49
N ASN A 78 -43.22 34.23 8.66
CA ASN A 78 -43.89 34.36 9.95
C ASN A 78 -43.31 35.57 10.68
N ASP A 79 -43.97 36.73 10.62
CA ASP A 79 -43.46 37.97 11.22
C ASP A 79 -43.51 38.00 12.76
N VAL A 80 -44.16 37.02 13.38
CA VAL A 80 -44.32 36.88 14.85
C VAL A 80 -43.69 35.58 15.36
N TYR A 81 -42.60 35.16 14.72
CA TYR A 81 -41.86 33.92 15.02
C TYR A 81 -41.28 33.86 16.46
N ASP A 82 -41.16 35.01 17.13
CA ASP A 82 -40.64 35.15 18.49
C ASP A 82 -41.69 34.89 19.58
N THR A 83 -42.98 35.02 19.23
CA THR A 83 -44.12 34.89 20.15
C THR A 83 -45.04 33.72 19.79
N THR A 84 -44.80 33.08 18.65
CA THR A 84 -45.52 31.89 18.17
C THR A 84 -44.58 30.70 18.07
N ASN A 85 -45.15 29.49 18.04
CA ASN A 85 -44.43 28.26 17.73
C ASN A 85 -44.73 27.86 16.27
N TYR A 86 -44.07 26.81 15.77
CA TYR A 86 -44.10 26.48 14.35
C TYR A 86 -45.49 26.05 13.83
N ILE A 87 -46.46 25.75 14.72
CA ILE A 87 -47.88 25.58 14.36
C ILE A 87 -48.44 26.78 13.59
N TYR A 88 -48.05 28.00 13.98
CA TYR A 88 -48.49 29.21 13.29
C TYR A 88 -47.82 29.33 11.90
N SER A 89 -46.56 28.92 11.79
CA SER A 89 -45.87 28.86 10.49
C SER A 89 -46.51 27.85 9.54
N MET A 90 -46.95 26.70 10.08
CA MET A 90 -47.70 25.69 9.34
C MET A 90 -49.05 26.23 8.86
N TYR A 91 -49.77 26.96 9.71
CA TYR A 91 -51.01 27.64 9.34
C TYR A 91 -50.78 28.63 8.19
N LEU A 92 -49.75 29.47 8.25
CA LEU A 92 -49.45 30.45 7.19
C LEU A 92 -49.13 29.79 5.84
N ALA A 93 -48.53 28.60 5.84
CA ALA A 93 -48.18 27.87 4.62
C ALA A 93 -49.34 27.04 4.03
N ARG A 94 -50.47 26.89 4.73
CA ARG A 94 -51.54 25.92 4.43
C ARG A 94 -52.03 25.92 2.98
N ASP A 95 -52.16 27.09 2.36
CA ASP A 95 -52.70 27.23 1.01
C ASP A 95 -51.73 26.72 -0.08
N LEU A 96 -50.47 26.45 0.27
CA LEU A 96 -49.44 25.90 -0.62
C LEU A 96 -49.27 24.38 -0.49
N LEU A 97 -49.92 23.75 0.50
CA LEU A 97 -49.77 22.35 0.89
C LEU A 97 -50.92 21.47 0.37
N ASP A 98 -51.17 21.54 -0.94
CA ASP A 98 -52.32 20.93 -1.64
C ASP A 98 -52.01 19.58 -2.33
N ASP A 99 -50.86 18.98 -2.03
CA ASP A 99 -50.35 17.72 -2.60
C ASP A 99 -49.88 16.79 -1.46
N ASP A 100 -49.35 15.61 -1.80
CA ASP A 100 -48.56 14.83 -0.85
C ASP A 100 -47.32 15.64 -0.41
N ILE A 101 -46.99 15.61 0.88
CA ILE A 101 -45.95 16.47 1.48
C ILE A 101 -44.87 15.62 2.14
N LEU A 102 -43.61 15.89 1.81
CA LEU A 102 -42.45 15.53 2.62
C LEU A 102 -42.15 16.69 3.57
N MET A 103 -42.46 16.54 4.86
CA MET A 103 -42.33 17.59 5.87
C MET A 103 -41.10 17.35 6.73
N LEU A 104 -40.28 18.39 6.92
CA LEU A 104 -39.07 18.32 7.74
C LEU A 104 -38.76 19.63 8.48
N HIS A 105 -38.10 19.52 9.63
CA HIS A 105 -37.56 20.69 10.34
C HIS A 105 -36.28 21.23 9.70
N GLY A 106 -36.06 22.53 9.83
CA GLY A 106 -34.95 23.25 9.20
C GLY A 106 -33.55 22.94 9.73
N ASP A 107 -33.48 22.41 10.95
CA ASP A 107 -32.27 21.98 11.64
C ASP A 107 -32.01 20.47 11.52
N LEU A 108 -32.90 19.76 10.82
CA LEU A 108 -32.74 18.33 10.56
C LEU A 108 -31.65 18.08 9.52
N VAL A 109 -30.71 17.21 9.86
CA VAL A 109 -29.72 16.68 8.93
C VAL A 109 -29.88 15.18 8.78
N PHE A 110 -29.66 14.69 7.57
CA PHE A 110 -29.78 13.27 7.26
C PHE A 110 -28.78 12.81 6.19
N ASP A 111 -28.49 11.50 6.19
CA ASP A 111 -27.67 10.88 5.15
C ASP A 111 -28.38 10.83 3.79
N ARG A 112 -27.61 10.51 2.74
CA ARG A 112 -28.10 10.47 1.35
C ARG A 112 -29.18 9.40 1.13
N GLY A 113 -29.17 8.32 1.92
CA GLY A 113 -30.09 7.18 1.78
C GLY A 113 -31.45 7.39 2.45
N ALA A 114 -31.56 8.29 3.43
CA ALA A 114 -32.77 8.47 4.24
C ALA A 114 -34.01 8.86 3.40
N LEU A 115 -33.89 9.84 2.50
CA LEU A 115 -35.03 10.28 1.67
C LEU A 115 -35.47 9.21 0.65
N PRO A 116 -34.57 8.58 -0.13
CA PRO A 116 -34.95 7.45 -0.96
C PRO A 116 -35.68 6.34 -0.19
N ALA A 117 -35.22 6.01 1.02
CA ALA A 117 -35.78 4.92 1.81
C ALA A 117 -37.20 5.21 2.32
N ILE A 118 -37.47 6.40 2.88
CA ILE A 118 -38.83 6.76 3.32
C ILE A 118 -39.80 6.92 2.13
N LEU A 119 -39.31 7.42 0.98
CA LEU A 119 -40.13 7.59 -0.22
C LEU A 119 -40.49 6.24 -0.86
N ALA A 120 -39.57 5.28 -0.84
CA ALA A 120 -39.78 3.92 -1.37
C ALA A 120 -40.77 3.07 -0.57
N ASP A 121 -41.04 3.41 0.69
CA ASP A 121 -42.03 2.71 1.51
C ASP A 121 -43.44 2.86 0.88
N PRO A 122 -44.19 1.77 0.65
CA PRO A 122 -45.48 1.83 -0.03
C PRO A 122 -46.58 2.49 0.79
N ARG A 123 -46.40 2.69 2.10
CA ARG A 123 -47.38 3.35 2.97
C ARG A 123 -47.43 4.86 2.66
N HIS A 124 -48.62 5.42 2.81
CA HIS A 124 -48.93 6.77 2.35
C HIS A 124 -48.57 7.88 3.34
N SER A 125 -48.71 7.61 4.65
CA SER A 125 -48.40 8.54 5.73
C SER A 125 -47.44 7.89 6.72
N LEU A 126 -46.26 8.49 6.93
CA LEU A 126 -45.16 7.98 7.72
C LEU A 126 -44.55 9.06 8.61
N GLY A 127 -44.09 8.68 9.80
CA GLY A 127 -43.25 9.50 10.67
C GLY A 127 -41.98 8.74 11.07
N ALA A 128 -40.83 9.44 11.09
CA ALA A 128 -39.53 8.84 11.36
C ALA A 128 -39.31 8.53 12.84
N VAL A 129 -39.12 7.25 13.16
CA VAL A 129 -38.89 6.75 14.52
C VAL A 129 -37.65 5.87 14.61
N ASN A 130 -37.06 5.77 15.80
CA ASN A 130 -36.00 4.81 16.06
C ASN A 130 -36.13 4.19 17.46
N ALA A 131 -36.57 2.93 17.48
CA ALA A 131 -36.76 2.16 18.70
C ALA A 131 -35.44 1.66 19.33
N SER A 132 -34.31 1.75 18.60
CA SER A 132 -33.01 1.30 19.09
C SER A 132 -32.26 2.38 19.88
N LEU A 133 -32.69 3.63 19.77
CA LEU A 133 -32.09 4.76 20.50
C LEU A 133 -32.74 4.92 21.88
N PRO A 134 -31.99 5.39 22.88
CA PRO A 134 -32.59 5.82 24.13
C PRO A 134 -33.58 6.96 23.87
N GLN A 135 -34.63 7.04 24.70
CA GLN A 135 -35.60 8.13 24.59
C GLN A 135 -34.88 9.47 24.89
N PRO A 136 -34.95 10.46 23.97
CA PRO A 136 -34.27 11.74 24.16
C PRO A 136 -34.94 12.55 25.29
N ASP A 137 -34.20 13.25 26.13
CA ASP A 137 -34.82 14.00 27.23
C ASP A 137 -35.67 15.19 26.73
N LYS A 138 -35.14 15.93 25.74
CA LYS A 138 -35.70 17.22 25.31
C LYS A 138 -36.38 17.22 23.93
N ASP A 139 -36.21 16.14 23.17
CA ASP A 139 -36.71 16.06 21.79
C ASP A 139 -38.01 15.27 21.74
N PHE A 140 -38.61 15.18 20.55
CA PHE A 140 -39.85 14.46 20.35
C PHE A 140 -39.69 12.95 20.58
N LYS A 141 -40.76 12.35 21.09
CA LYS A 141 -40.96 10.91 21.14
C LYS A 141 -42.29 10.60 20.47
N ALA A 142 -42.41 9.39 19.95
CA ALA A 142 -43.65 8.86 19.43
C ALA A 142 -44.10 7.67 20.28
N ARG A 143 -45.37 7.65 20.68
CA ARG A 143 -46.05 6.45 21.15
C ARG A 143 -46.53 5.66 19.95
N ILE A 144 -46.26 4.35 19.96
CA ILE A 144 -46.61 3.47 18.83
C ILE A 144 -47.51 2.33 19.34
N ASP A 145 -48.63 2.12 18.65
CA ASP A 145 -49.44 0.91 18.76
C ASP A 145 -49.29 0.08 17.48
N VAL A 146 -48.59 -1.05 17.58
CA VAL A 146 -48.13 -1.90 16.47
C VAL A 146 -47.22 -1.15 15.49
N ASP A 147 -47.81 -0.37 14.58
CA ASP A 147 -47.12 0.50 13.63
C ASP A 147 -47.81 1.86 13.46
N LEU A 148 -48.93 2.11 14.15
CA LEU A 148 -49.61 3.40 14.16
C LEU A 148 -48.96 4.30 15.21
N ILE A 149 -48.59 5.51 14.81
CA ILE A 149 -48.20 6.55 15.77
C ILE A 149 -49.49 7.06 16.41
N THR A 150 -49.60 6.97 17.73
CA THR A 150 -50.80 7.37 18.50
C THR A 150 -50.61 8.67 19.27
N GLU A 151 -49.37 9.10 19.48
CA GLU A 151 -49.05 10.37 20.12
C GLU A 151 -47.63 10.79 19.74
N VAL A 152 -47.42 12.07 19.40
CA VAL A 152 -46.07 12.66 19.28
C VAL A 152 -45.95 13.82 20.26
N SER A 153 -44.95 13.77 21.15
CA SER A 153 -44.80 14.75 22.22
C SER A 153 -43.39 14.76 22.79
N VAL A 154 -42.94 15.92 23.26
CA VAL A 154 -41.71 16.03 24.06
C VAL A 154 -41.92 15.60 25.52
N LYS A 155 -43.19 15.46 25.97
CA LYS A 155 -43.58 15.26 27.38
C LYS A 155 -43.87 13.80 27.76
N ILE A 156 -43.82 12.87 26.81
CA ILE A 156 -44.09 11.44 27.06
C ILE A 156 -42.79 10.67 27.28
N HIS A 157 -42.81 9.71 28.21
CA HIS A 157 -41.63 8.93 28.62
C HIS A 157 -41.98 7.47 28.96
N ASP A 158 -43.13 6.99 28.49
CA ASP A 158 -43.59 5.63 28.78
C ASP A 158 -42.76 4.57 28.03
N ALA A 159 -42.84 3.32 28.46
CA ALA A 159 -42.02 2.24 27.91
C ALA A 159 -42.34 1.89 26.43
N ASP A 160 -43.52 2.27 25.95
CA ASP A 160 -43.99 2.14 24.57
C ASP A 160 -43.64 3.36 23.69
N CYS A 161 -42.92 4.34 24.24
CA CYS A 161 -42.42 5.50 23.50
C CYS A 161 -41.04 5.23 22.90
N VAL A 162 -40.83 5.74 21.68
CA VAL A 162 -39.55 5.65 20.95
C VAL A 162 -39.06 7.02 20.51
N ALA A 163 -37.76 7.15 20.22
CA ALA A 163 -37.20 8.38 19.68
C ALA A 163 -37.90 8.75 18.36
N PHE A 164 -38.24 10.02 18.20
CA PHE A 164 -38.93 10.55 17.03
C PHE A 164 -38.13 11.72 16.44
N GLN A 165 -38.04 11.76 15.13
CA GLN A 165 -37.43 12.87 14.39
C GLN A 165 -38.49 13.47 13.47
N PRO A 166 -38.58 14.81 13.37
CA PRO A 166 -39.60 15.50 12.60
C PRO A 166 -39.31 15.43 11.10
N LEU A 167 -39.36 14.22 10.56
CA LEU A 167 -39.35 13.86 9.15
C LEU A 167 -40.59 13.02 8.87
N TYR A 168 -41.50 13.58 8.07
CA TYR A 168 -42.76 12.94 7.72
C TYR A 168 -42.93 12.83 6.21
N LYS A 169 -43.43 11.70 5.75
CA LYS A 169 -44.04 11.56 4.41
C LYS A 169 -45.55 11.55 4.63
N LEU A 170 -46.29 12.50 4.11
CA LEU A 170 -47.71 12.65 4.37
C LEU A 170 -48.50 12.62 3.08
N SER A 171 -49.56 11.82 3.05
CA SER A 171 -50.55 11.92 1.98
C SER A 171 -51.28 13.26 2.03
N ARG A 172 -51.78 13.71 0.88
CA ARG A 172 -52.64 14.91 0.77
C ARG A 172 -53.81 14.88 1.76
N ALA A 173 -54.40 13.70 2.00
CA ALA A 173 -55.50 13.54 2.94
C ALA A 173 -55.04 13.78 4.40
N ALA A 174 -53.93 13.17 4.81
CA ALA A 174 -53.40 13.30 6.17
C ALA A 174 -52.95 14.73 6.48
N ILE A 175 -52.19 15.37 5.58
CA ILE A 175 -51.78 16.77 5.77
C ILE A 175 -53.00 17.71 5.75
N GLY A 176 -54.01 17.46 4.90
CA GLY A 176 -55.24 18.25 4.87
C GLY A 176 -56.03 18.19 6.19
N ALA A 177 -56.17 17.00 6.76
CA ALA A 177 -56.81 16.82 8.08
C ALA A 177 -56.04 17.56 9.18
N TRP A 178 -54.71 17.43 9.19
CA TRP A 178 -53.86 18.11 10.17
C TRP A 178 -53.93 19.63 10.03
N LEU A 179 -53.89 20.17 8.81
CA LEU A 179 -54.04 21.61 8.55
C LEU A 179 -55.41 22.16 8.98
N GLY A 180 -56.47 21.36 8.83
CA GLY A 180 -57.80 21.70 9.36
C GLY A 180 -57.75 21.92 10.87
N ARG A 181 -57.18 20.96 11.61
CA ARG A 181 -57.07 21.08 13.06
C ARG A 181 -56.09 22.16 13.52
N VAL A 182 -55.00 22.37 12.79
CA VAL A 182 -54.07 23.48 13.01
C VAL A 182 -54.79 24.82 12.85
N SER A 183 -55.67 24.95 11.85
CA SER A 183 -56.46 26.17 11.64
C SER A 183 -57.37 26.47 12.83
N ASP A 184 -58.08 25.45 13.35
CA ASP A 184 -58.92 25.62 14.54
C ASP A 184 -58.12 26.11 15.75
N PHE A 185 -56.92 25.56 15.99
CA PHE A 185 -56.05 25.96 17.09
C PHE A 185 -55.62 27.42 16.96
N VAL A 186 -55.14 27.81 15.76
CA VAL A 186 -54.63 29.14 15.50
C VAL A 186 -55.75 30.18 15.53
N GLU A 187 -56.91 29.89 14.95
CA GLU A 187 -58.09 30.78 14.95
C GLU A 187 -58.68 30.95 16.36
N ALA A 188 -58.51 29.95 17.24
CA ALA A 188 -58.82 30.05 18.67
C ALA A 188 -57.73 30.80 19.48
N GLY A 189 -56.67 31.30 18.84
CA GLY A 189 -55.57 32.02 19.49
C GLY A 189 -54.50 31.13 20.14
N THR A 190 -54.53 29.82 19.89
CA THR A 190 -53.56 28.85 20.44
C THR A 190 -52.37 28.70 19.50
N THR A 191 -51.42 29.64 19.57
CA THR A 191 -50.26 29.71 18.66
C THR A 191 -48.92 29.33 19.32
N GLY A 192 -48.88 29.20 20.65
CA GLY A 192 -47.66 28.90 21.43
C GLY A 192 -47.38 27.41 21.67
N VAL A 193 -48.05 26.51 20.95
CA VAL A 193 -47.93 25.05 21.08
C VAL A 193 -47.29 24.43 19.84
N TYR A 194 -46.75 23.22 19.95
CA TYR A 194 -46.25 22.51 18.78
C TYR A 194 -47.39 22.05 17.87
N ALA A 195 -47.14 21.88 16.56
CA ALA A 195 -48.21 21.44 15.65
C ALA A 195 -48.68 20.01 15.97
N GLU A 196 -47.85 19.18 16.60
CA GLU A 196 -48.22 17.85 17.06
C GLU A 196 -49.34 17.87 18.12
N ASN A 197 -49.52 18.98 18.86
CA ASN A 197 -50.69 19.11 19.74
C ASN A 197 -52.00 19.00 18.96
N ALA A 198 -52.08 19.60 17.77
CA ALA A 198 -53.23 19.47 16.89
C ALA A 198 -53.27 18.08 16.23
N LEU A 199 -52.12 17.51 15.86
CA LEU A 199 -52.04 16.15 15.29
C LEU A 199 -52.60 15.09 16.25
N ASN A 200 -52.23 15.17 17.52
CA ASN A 200 -52.61 14.18 18.54
C ASN A 200 -54.14 14.11 18.74
N GLU A 201 -54.89 15.17 18.41
CA GLU A 201 -56.36 15.15 18.48
C GLU A 201 -57.03 14.45 17.28
N ILE A 202 -56.28 14.25 16.19
CA ILE A 202 -56.79 13.65 14.94
C ILE A 202 -55.94 12.45 14.48
N VAL A 203 -55.11 11.90 15.36
CA VAL A 203 -54.03 10.98 14.98
C VAL A 203 -54.54 9.71 14.26
N HIS A 204 -55.73 9.25 14.63
CA HIS A 204 -56.40 8.11 13.99
C HIS A 204 -56.92 8.44 12.58
N ASP A 205 -57.33 9.70 12.35
CA ASP A 205 -57.78 10.16 11.03
C ASP A 205 -56.59 10.45 10.10
N ALA A 206 -55.45 10.88 10.66
CA ALA A 206 -54.22 11.14 9.92
C ALA A 206 -53.49 9.86 9.47
N ASP A 207 -53.74 8.74 10.17
CA ASP A 207 -53.21 7.39 9.89
C ASP A 207 -51.69 7.35 9.64
N ILE A 208 -50.92 8.05 10.48
CA ILE A 208 -49.46 8.14 10.33
C ILE A 208 -48.81 6.88 10.91
N ARG A 209 -48.08 6.14 10.07
CA ARG A 209 -47.37 4.92 10.46
C ARG A 209 -45.91 5.18 10.81
N ALA A 210 -45.36 4.36 11.68
CA ALA A 210 -43.96 4.39 12.04
C ALA A 210 -43.07 3.94 10.87
N TRP A 211 -42.12 4.78 10.48
CA TRP A 211 -41.01 4.43 9.61
C TRP A 211 -39.70 4.41 10.40
N SER A 212 -39.04 3.25 10.44
CA SER A 212 -37.79 3.10 11.20
C SER A 212 -36.63 3.71 10.43
N TYR A 213 -35.95 4.69 11.03
CA TYR A 213 -34.69 5.23 10.49
C TYR A 213 -33.45 4.55 11.09
N ALA A 214 -33.56 3.37 11.72
CA ALA A 214 -32.43 2.71 12.39
C ALA A 214 -31.21 2.47 11.48
N ASP A 215 -31.43 2.25 10.18
CA ASP A 215 -30.38 2.07 9.17
C ASP A 215 -29.87 3.38 8.57
N HIS A 216 -30.41 4.53 9.00
CA HIS A 216 -30.09 5.87 8.51
C HIS A 216 -29.69 6.81 9.65
N PHE A 217 -28.99 7.89 9.31
CA PHE A 217 -28.71 9.03 10.16
C PHE A 217 -29.74 10.10 9.88
N VAL A 218 -30.54 10.46 10.88
CA VAL A 218 -31.57 11.49 10.84
C VAL A 218 -31.61 12.14 12.21
N ASN A 219 -31.03 13.33 12.37
CA ASN A 219 -30.92 14.03 13.66
C ASN A 219 -31.07 15.54 13.47
N GLU A 220 -31.56 16.25 14.50
CA GLU A 220 -31.51 17.71 14.57
C GLU A 220 -30.14 18.19 15.07
N ILE A 221 -29.64 19.31 14.53
CA ILE A 221 -28.46 20.01 15.08
C ILE A 221 -28.96 21.16 15.94
N ASP A 222 -28.88 21.02 17.27
CA ASP A 222 -29.42 21.99 18.21
C ASP A 222 -28.38 22.94 18.81
N THR A 223 -27.17 22.44 18.97
CA THR A 223 -26.03 23.12 19.58
C THR A 223 -24.80 23.08 18.68
N ILE A 224 -23.78 23.86 19.02
CA ILE A 224 -22.48 23.82 18.31
C ILE A 224 -21.78 22.47 18.54
N GLU A 225 -21.98 21.87 19.71
CA GLU A 225 -21.53 20.52 20.03
C GLU A 225 -22.21 19.48 19.12
N ASP A 226 -23.52 19.58 18.91
CA ASP A 226 -24.25 18.70 17.99
C ASP A 226 -23.75 18.87 16.56
N LEU A 227 -23.50 20.10 16.12
CA LEU A 227 -22.97 20.39 14.78
C LEU A 227 -21.67 19.62 14.53
N ALA A 228 -20.73 19.66 15.49
CA ALA A 228 -19.46 18.96 15.37
C ALA A 228 -19.64 17.43 15.33
N VAL A 229 -20.47 16.88 16.22
CA VAL A 229 -20.71 15.43 16.31
C VAL A 229 -21.46 14.92 15.08
N HIS A 230 -22.51 15.62 14.66
CA HIS A 230 -23.40 15.21 13.57
C HIS A 230 -22.74 15.40 12.21
N ALA A 231 -21.97 16.47 12.00
CA ALA A 231 -21.15 16.61 10.78
C ALA A 231 -20.16 15.44 10.65
N ALA A 232 -19.50 15.04 11.75
CA ALA A 232 -18.59 13.89 11.74
C ALA A 232 -19.31 12.55 11.47
N ALA A 233 -20.54 12.38 11.97
CA ALA A 233 -21.34 11.18 11.72
C ALA A 233 -21.87 11.12 10.27
N LEU A 234 -22.40 12.24 9.76
CA LEU A 234 -22.82 12.38 8.36
C LEU A 234 -21.68 12.10 7.40
N ARG A 235 -20.48 12.58 7.71
CA ARG A 235 -19.30 12.24 6.95
C ARG A 235 -19.12 10.73 6.80
N LEU A 236 -19.19 9.98 7.90
CA LEU A 236 -19.01 8.53 7.87
C LEU A 236 -20.07 7.85 7.01
N ARG A 237 -21.31 8.32 7.10
CA ARG A 237 -22.43 7.84 6.29
C ARG A 237 -22.25 8.17 4.81
N ASP A 238 -21.91 9.40 4.47
CA ASP A 238 -21.68 9.83 3.09
C ASP A 238 -20.50 9.09 2.44
N PHE A 239 -19.50 8.65 3.21
CA PHE A 239 -18.47 7.71 2.72
C PHE A 239 -19.06 6.35 2.33
N ASP A 240 -19.97 5.82 3.15
CA ASP A 240 -20.58 4.51 2.93
C ASP A 240 -21.52 4.52 1.72
N ASP A 241 -22.20 5.65 1.54
CA ASP A 241 -23.19 5.91 0.50
C ASP A 241 -22.59 6.57 -0.76
N GLN A 242 -21.26 6.64 -0.89
CA GLN A 242 -20.61 7.21 -2.08
C GLN A 242 -21.13 6.51 -3.36
N PRO A 243 -21.75 7.25 -4.30
CA PRO A 243 -22.24 6.68 -5.55
C PRO A 243 -21.10 6.18 -6.42
N ILE A 244 -21.02 4.86 -6.59
CA ILE A 244 -20.02 4.19 -7.43
C ILE A 244 -20.73 3.56 -8.63
N LEU A 245 -20.55 4.14 -9.81
CA LEU A 245 -21.10 3.66 -11.07
C LEU A 245 -20.09 2.71 -11.71
N ALA A 246 -20.29 1.40 -11.53
CA ALA A 246 -19.39 0.35 -12.00
C ALA A 246 -20.03 -0.63 -13.00
N ALA A 247 -21.28 -0.38 -13.41
CA ALA A 247 -21.97 -1.19 -14.41
C ALA A 247 -21.49 -0.82 -15.83
N PRO A 248 -21.47 -1.76 -16.80
CA PRO A 248 -21.16 -1.43 -18.19
C PRO A 248 -22.00 -0.26 -18.71
N GLY A 249 -21.37 0.68 -19.42
CA GLY A 249 -22.03 1.88 -19.94
C GLY A 249 -22.26 3.00 -18.92
N SER A 250 -21.81 2.84 -17.67
CA SER A 250 -21.92 3.87 -16.62
C SER A 250 -21.32 5.21 -17.01
N LEU A 251 -20.27 5.21 -17.84
CA LEU A 251 -19.63 6.44 -18.32
C LEU A 251 -20.63 7.37 -19.03
N ALA A 252 -21.64 6.83 -19.73
CA ALA A 252 -22.65 7.62 -20.44
C ALA A 252 -23.48 8.54 -19.52
N ARG A 253 -23.48 8.29 -18.21
CA ARG A 253 -24.14 9.15 -17.21
C ARG A 253 -23.33 10.38 -16.83
N LEU A 254 -22.08 10.54 -17.27
CA LEU A 254 -21.26 11.69 -16.90
C LEU A 254 -21.94 13.06 -17.16
N PRO A 255 -22.58 13.31 -18.33
CA PRO A 255 -23.30 14.57 -18.55
C PRO A 255 -24.50 14.76 -17.60
N GLU A 256 -25.22 13.68 -17.29
CA GLU A 256 -26.32 13.68 -16.31
C GLU A 256 -25.79 14.06 -14.91
N LEU A 257 -24.69 13.43 -14.48
CA LEU A 257 -24.05 13.73 -13.19
C LEU A 257 -23.54 15.18 -13.10
N LEU A 258 -22.99 15.72 -14.19
CA LEU A 258 -22.58 17.13 -14.26
C LEU A 258 -23.79 18.06 -14.18
N ALA A 259 -24.91 17.70 -14.81
CA ALA A 259 -26.16 18.44 -14.68
C ALA A 259 -26.76 18.35 -13.26
N GLU A 260 -26.73 17.18 -12.62
CA GLU A 260 -27.11 16.99 -11.21
C GLU A 260 -26.24 17.86 -10.28
N ALA A 261 -24.93 17.90 -10.55
CA ALA A 261 -23.96 18.74 -9.85
C ALA A 261 -24.06 20.24 -10.22
N ARG A 262 -24.93 20.60 -11.18
CA ARG A 262 -25.12 21.96 -11.71
C ARG A 262 -23.84 22.60 -12.24
N SER A 263 -22.97 21.78 -12.80
CA SER A 263 -21.76 22.26 -13.44
C SER A 263 -22.09 22.77 -14.84
N ALA A 264 -21.92 24.08 -15.03
CA ALA A 264 -21.93 24.70 -16.35
C ALA A 264 -20.57 24.54 -17.04
N ARG A 265 -19.47 24.55 -16.26
CA ARG A 265 -18.12 24.42 -16.81
C ARG A 265 -17.17 23.72 -15.82
N PRO A 266 -17.02 22.40 -15.89
CA PRO A 266 -16.07 21.71 -15.02
C PRO A 266 -14.62 21.99 -15.42
N LEU A 267 -13.73 21.95 -14.43
CA LEU A 267 -12.31 21.73 -14.64
C LEU A 267 -12.04 20.24 -14.80
N VAL A 268 -11.60 19.81 -15.97
CA VAL A 268 -11.08 18.46 -16.18
C VAL A 268 -9.62 18.42 -15.77
N VAL A 269 -9.30 17.65 -14.74
CA VAL A 269 -7.92 17.38 -14.33
C VAL A 269 -7.50 16.05 -14.93
N GLY A 270 -6.71 16.10 -16.00
CA GLY A 270 -6.41 14.93 -16.82
C GLY A 270 -5.27 15.18 -17.80
N GLY A 271 -4.44 14.17 -18.02
CA GLY A 271 -3.30 14.25 -18.95
C GLY A 271 -3.61 13.60 -20.29
N ARG A 272 -2.62 12.87 -20.83
CA ARG A 272 -2.80 11.99 -22.01
C ARG A 272 -3.96 11.02 -21.85
N SER A 273 -4.18 10.53 -20.62
CA SER A 273 -5.30 9.64 -20.27
C SER A 273 -6.65 10.22 -20.64
N PHE A 274 -6.86 11.53 -20.51
CA PHE A 274 -8.11 12.17 -20.90
C PHE A 274 -8.20 12.41 -22.41
N GLN A 275 -7.12 12.92 -23.02
CA GLN A 275 -7.11 13.34 -24.43
C GLN A 275 -7.51 12.23 -25.42
N SER A 276 -7.13 10.99 -25.14
CA SER A 276 -7.48 9.82 -25.96
C SER A 276 -8.58 8.96 -25.36
N SER A 277 -9.34 9.46 -24.37
CA SER A 277 -10.37 8.68 -23.68
C SER A 277 -11.77 8.85 -24.28
N PRO A 278 -12.64 7.86 -24.09
CA PRO A 278 -14.09 8.02 -24.30
C PRO A 278 -14.70 9.14 -23.46
N VAL A 279 -14.06 9.58 -22.36
CA VAL A 279 -14.56 10.69 -21.53
C VAL A 279 -14.56 11.99 -22.32
N LYS A 280 -13.47 12.30 -23.04
CA LYS A 280 -13.39 13.51 -23.85
C LYS A 280 -14.46 13.51 -24.94
N GLN A 281 -14.55 12.40 -25.68
CA GLN A 281 -15.54 12.24 -26.74
C GLN A 281 -16.97 12.45 -26.20
N LEU A 282 -17.29 11.85 -25.05
CA LEU A 282 -18.60 11.98 -24.44
C LEU A 282 -18.94 13.43 -24.06
N LEU A 283 -17.98 14.18 -23.48
CA LEU A 283 -18.20 15.58 -23.13
C LEU A 283 -18.39 16.45 -24.38
N ASP A 284 -17.59 16.22 -25.42
CA ASP A 284 -17.69 16.93 -26.70
C ASP A 284 -19.04 16.66 -27.38
N ASP A 285 -19.45 15.39 -27.46
CA ASP A 285 -20.71 14.96 -28.08
C ASP A 285 -21.94 15.49 -27.32
N ALA A 286 -21.85 15.59 -25.99
CA ALA A 286 -22.89 16.17 -25.14
C ALA A 286 -22.88 17.72 -25.15
N GLY A 287 -21.91 18.36 -25.81
CA GLY A 287 -21.78 19.82 -25.84
C GLY A 287 -21.42 20.45 -24.50
N VAL A 288 -20.82 19.67 -23.58
CA VAL A 288 -20.42 20.16 -22.26
C VAL A 288 -19.09 20.91 -22.39
N GLY A 289 -19.12 22.23 -22.21
CA GLY A 289 -17.91 23.04 -22.19
C GLY A 289 -17.06 22.76 -20.95
N TYR A 290 -15.75 22.56 -21.10
CA TYR A 290 -14.85 22.30 -19.98
C TYR A 290 -13.50 23.01 -20.13
N SER A 291 -12.80 23.20 -19.02
CA SER A 291 -11.40 23.67 -19.01
C SER A 291 -10.48 22.49 -18.66
N LEU A 292 -9.39 22.30 -19.41
CA LEU A 292 -8.46 21.18 -19.19
C LEU A 292 -7.22 21.63 -18.42
N PHE A 293 -6.97 21.01 -17.27
CA PHE A 293 -5.70 21.12 -16.55
C PHE A 293 -4.89 19.83 -16.63
N SER A 294 -3.71 19.93 -17.22
CA SER A 294 -2.76 18.81 -17.40
C SER A 294 -1.35 19.11 -16.88
N GLY A 295 -1.16 20.28 -16.24
CA GLY A 295 0.13 20.81 -15.79
C GLY A 295 0.60 20.25 -14.46
N TYR A 296 0.63 18.92 -14.31
CA TYR A 296 1.09 18.24 -13.10
C TYR A 296 2.04 17.07 -13.41
N SER A 297 2.87 16.71 -12.44
CA SER A 297 3.80 15.59 -12.52
C SER A 297 3.37 14.43 -11.62
N PRO A 298 3.89 13.20 -11.84
CA PRO A 298 3.83 12.17 -10.81
C PRO A 298 4.44 12.71 -9.51
N ASN A 299 3.84 12.38 -8.35
CA ASN A 299 4.19 13.00 -7.06
C ASN A 299 3.95 14.53 -7.09
N PRO A 300 2.68 14.96 -7.19
CA PRO A 300 2.34 16.34 -7.53
C PRO A 300 2.83 17.33 -6.48
N LYS A 301 3.22 18.52 -6.93
CA LYS A 301 3.82 19.57 -6.09
C LYS A 301 2.82 20.69 -5.83
N LEU A 302 2.96 21.39 -4.70
CA LEU A 302 2.08 22.53 -4.37
C LEU A 302 1.98 23.58 -5.50
N PRO A 303 3.08 24.00 -6.18
CA PRO A 303 2.96 24.95 -7.30
C PRO A 303 2.10 24.44 -8.46
N GLU A 304 2.05 23.13 -8.71
CA GLU A 304 1.21 22.53 -9.76
C GLU A 304 -0.28 22.59 -9.34
N VAL A 305 -0.56 22.32 -8.07
CA VAL A 305 -1.91 22.50 -7.50
C VAL A 305 -2.36 23.97 -7.60
N LEU A 306 -1.49 24.91 -7.23
CA LEU A 306 -1.80 26.34 -7.30
C LEU A 306 -2.02 26.83 -8.74
N ALA A 307 -1.30 26.28 -9.72
CA ALA A 307 -1.55 26.55 -11.13
C ALA A 307 -2.93 26.03 -11.58
N GLY A 308 -3.31 24.82 -11.15
CA GLY A 308 -4.65 24.28 -11.40
C GLY A 308 -5.76 25.07 -10.71
N LEU A 309 -5.52 25.57 -9.49
CA LEU A 309 -6.43 26.46 -8.78
C LEU A 309 -6.60 27.80 -9.50
N ALA A 310 -5.52 28.36 -10.04
CA ALA A 310 -5.58 29.57 -10.85
C ALA A 310 -6.39 29.36 -12.13
N GLU A 311 -6.24 28.21 -12.80
CA GLU A 311 -7.05 27.83 -13.95
C GLU A 311 -8.54 27.68 -13.57
N PHE A 312 -8.83 26.97 -12.47
CA PHE A 312 -10.19 26.80 -11.95
C PHE A 312 -10.88 28.15 -11.75
N ARG A 313 -10.23 29.07 -11.01
CA ARG A 313 -10.78 30.40 -10.70
C ARG A 313 -10.85 31.28 -11.94
N GLY A 314 -9.80 31.29 -12.77
CA GLY A 314 -9.70 32.15 -13.95
C GLY A 314 -10.70 31.81 -15.06
N GLN A 315 -11.07 30.53 -15.19
CA GLN A 315 -12.08 30.08 -16.16
C GLN A 315 -13.50 30.06 -15.60
N GLY A 316 -13.69 30.41 -14.33
CA GLY A 316 -14.99 30.35 -13.65
C GLY A 316 -15.53 28.92 -13.56
N CYS A 317 -14.66 27.94 -13.31
CA CYS A 317 -15.08 26.55 -13.15
C CYS A 317 -15.90 26.37 -11.87
N ASP A 318 -16.85 25.42 -11.91
CA ASP A 318 -17.83 25.19 -10.83
C ASP A 318 -17.87 23.74 -10.34
N ALA A 319 -17.19 22.81 -11.03
CA ALA A 319 -16.98 21.44 -10.60
C ALA A 319 -15.64 20.91 -11.12
N ILE A 320 -15.26 19.71 -10.68
CA ILE A 320 -14.02 19.06 -11.10
C ILE A 320 -14.30 17.64 -11.62
N VAL A 321 -13.76 17.31 -12.78
CA VAL A 321 -13.75 15.93 -13.31
C VAL A 321 -12.31 15.43 -13.33
N ALA A 322 -11.98 14.50 -12.44
CA ALA A 322 -10.64 13.91 -12.35
C ALA A 322 -10.55 12.66 -13.23
N VAL A 323 -9.70 12.69 -14.27
CA VAL A 323 -9.52 11.58 -15.22
C VAL A 323 -8.05 11.15 -15.25
N GLY A 324 -7.70 10.15 -14.45
CA GLY A 324 -6.33 9.66 -14.37
C GLY A 324 -6.07 8.66 -13.26
N GLY A 325 -4.80 8.40 -12.96
CA GLY A 325 -4.40 7.67 -11.76
C GLY A 325 -4.32 8.55 -10.51
N GLY A 326 -3.71 8.04 -9.44
CA GLY A 326 -3.59 8.73 -8.14
C GLY A 326 -3.11 10.18 -8.22
N SER A 327 -2.08 10.48 -9.01
CA SER A 327 -1.56 11.86 -9.11
C SER A 327 -2.57 12.86 -9.69
N ALA A 328 -3.37 12.46 -10.68
CA ALA A 328 -4.40 13.33 -11.24
C ALA A 328 -5.52 13.59 -10.22
N MET A 329 -5.93 12.54 -9.50
CA MET A 329 -6.97 12.62 -8.49
C MET A 329 -6.52 13.44 -7.27
N ASP A 330 -5.28 13.26 -6.81
CA ASP A 330 -4.73 14.01 -5.69
C ASP A 330 -4.62 15.51 -6.02
N VAL A 331 -4.19 15.86 -7.24
CA VAL A 331 -4.21 17.25 -7.73
C VAL A 331 -5.64 17.80 -7.77
N ALA A 332 -6.57 17.06 -8.36
CA ALA A 332 -7.98 17.46 -8.44
C ALA A 332 -8.60 17.72 -7.05
N LYS A 333 -8.32 16.84 -6.10
CA LYS A 333 -8.72 16.95 -4.70
C LYS A 333 -8.13 18.17 -4.01
N CYS A 334 -6.84 18.42 -4.17
CA CYS A 334 -6.20 19.61 -3.61
C CYS A 334 -6.77 20.90 -4.24
N ILE A 335 -7.06 20.91 -5.55
CA ILE A 335 -7.74 22.05 -6.21
C ILE A 335 -9.15 22.21 -5.64
N LYS A 336 -9.94 21.14 -5.50
CA LYS A 336 -11.28 21.13 -4.88
C LYS A 336 -11.24 21.83 -3.53
N LEU A 337 -10.32 21.41 -2.66
CA LEU A 337 -10.22 21.91 -1.29
C LEU A 337 -9.82 23.38 -1.23
N LEU A 338 -8.83 23.80 -2.02
CA LEU A 338 -8.40 25.21 -2.00
C LEU A 338 -9.43 26.12 -2.68
N ALA A 339 -10.11 25.65 -3.73
CA ALA A 339 -11.21 26.36 -4.38
C ALA A 339 -12.40 26.57 -3.43
N ALA A 340 -12.59 25.65 -2.48
CA ALA A 340 -13.59 25.73 -1.42
C ALA A 340 -13.27 26.76 -0.32
N THR A 341 -12.09 27.42 -0.39
CA THR A 341 -11.64 28.44 0.57
C THR A 341 -11.25 29.74 -0.15
N ASP A 342 -11.13 30.83 0.62
CA ASP A 342 -10.55 32.09 0.15
C ASP A 342 -9.02 32.16 0.37
N SER A 343 -8.41 31.07 0.84
CA SER A 343 -6.98 30.93 1.08
C SER A 343 -6.28 30.14 -0.04
N VAL A 344 -4.95 30.12 0.03
CA VAL A 344 -4.07 29.21 -0.70
C VAL A 344 -3.38 28.19 0.23
N GLU A 345 -3.64 28.30 1.52
CA GLU A 345 -3.22 27.33 2.54
C GLU A 345 -4.29 26.26 2.72
N PHE A 346 -3.86 25.02 2.93
CA PHE A 346 -4.79 23.92 3.17
C PHE A 346 -5.47 24.08 4.53
N PRO A 347 -6.81 24.00 4.60
CA PRO A 347 -7.52 24.02 5.87
C PRO A 347 -7.21 22.77 6.70
N GLY A 348 -7.36 22.89 8.02
CA GLY A 348 -7.27 21.75 8.93
C GLY A 348 -8.42 20.76 8.69
N PHE A 349 -8.22 19.51 9.09
CA PHE A 349 -9.23 18.45 8.94
C PHE A 349 -10.55 18.82 9.63
N GLY A 350 -11.66 18.80 8.88
CA GLY A 350 -12.99 19.12 9.37
C GLY A 350 -13.24 20.62 9.60
N ALA A 351 -12.31 21.48 9.19
CA ALA A 351 -12.52 22.92 9.24
C ALA A 351 -13.66 23.31 8.27
N PRO A 352 -14.56 24.22 8.66
CA PRO A 352 -15.62 24.68 7.78
C PRO A 352 -15.05 25.26 6.48
N LEU A 353 -15.67 24.89 5.36
CA LEU A 353 -15.33 25.45 4.04
C LEU A 353 -16.33 26.53 3.66
N VAL A 354 -15.90 27.44 2.78
CA VAL A 354 -16.73 28.59 2.35
C VAL A 354 -17.71 28.19 1.24
N ARG A 355 -17.39 27.11 0.51
CA ARG A 355 -18.15 26.65 -0.65
C ARG A 355 -17.98 25.14 -0.82
N ASN A 356 -19.00 24.47 -1.33
CA ASN A 356 -18.91 23.08 -1.78
C ASN A 356 -18.58 23.05 -3.28
N ILE A 357 -17.61 22.23 -3.69
CA ILE A 357 -17.15 22.11 -5.08
C ILE A 357 -17.34 20.65 -5.53
N PRO A 358 -18.34 20.30 -6.35
CA PRO A 358 -18.57 18.92 -6.75
C PRO A 358 -17.37 18.30 -7.48
N GLN A 359 -17.09 17.04 -7.20
CA GLN A 359 -16.03 16.28 -7.89
C GLN A 359 -16.50 14.91 -8.36
N ILE A 360 -16.23 14.60 -9.64
CA ILE A 360 -16.43 13.29 -10.24
C ILE A 360 -15.07 12.66 -10.52
N ALA A 361 -14.82 11.46 -10.00
CA ALA A 361 -13.57 10.73 -10.19
C ALA A 361 -13.74 9.57 -11.20
N ILE A 362 -12.85 9.51 -12.18
CA ILE A 362 -12.82 8.50 -13.25
C ILE A 362 -11.41 7.89 -13.30
N PRO A 363 -11.12 6.86 -12.48
CA PRO A 363 -9.78 6.32 -12.35
C PRO A 363 -9.34 5.55 -13.61
N THR A 364 -8.15 5.88 -14.11
CA THR A 364 -7.49 5.18 -15.23
C THR A 364 -6.38 4.23 -14.77
N THR A 365 -6.39 3.89 -13.48
CA THR A 365 -5.53 2.86 -12.87
C THR A 365 -6.36 2.05 -11.87
N ALA A 366 -6.12 0.75 -11.76
CA ALA A 366 -6.73 -0.08 -10.73
C ALA A 366 -5.70 -0.35 -9.63
N GLY A 367 -5.55 0.59 -8.69
CA GLY A 367 -4.61 0.42 -7.57
C GLY A 367 -4.79 1.39 -6.41
N THR A 368 -4.67 2.68 -6.66
CA THR A 368 -4.55 3.68 -5.59
C THR A 368 -5.81 3.82 -4.72
N GLY A 369 -6.98 3.52 -5.29
CA GLY A 369 -8.27 3.73 -4.63
C GLY A 369 -8.55 5.20 -4.26
N SER A 370 -7.82 6.16 -4.82
CA SER A 370 -7.94 7.59 -4.48
C SER A 370 -9.34 8.11 -4.80
N GLU A 371 -10.05 7.52 -5.77
CA GLU A 371 -11.45 7.81 -6.04
C GLU A 371 -12.38 7.56 -4.83
N SER A 372 -11.94 6.78 -3.84
CA SER A 372 -12.71 6.38 -2.65
C SER A 372 -12.10 6.88 -1.33
N THR A 373 -11.19 7.86 -1.36
CA THR A 373 -10.52 8.36 -0.14
C THR A 373 -10.68 9.86 0.08
N HIS A 374 -10.71 10.27 1.35
CA HIS A 374 -10.64 11.68 1.79
C HIS A 374 -9.19 12.20 1.98
N PHE A 375 -8.24 11.54 1.33
CA PHE A 375 -6.82 11.89 1.36
C PHE A 375 -6.34 12.34 -0.01
N ALA A 376 -5.37 13.25 -0.03
CA ALA A 376 -4.58 13.60 -1.21
C ALA A 376 -3.11 13.75 -0.81
N VAL A 377 -2.18 13.31 -1.68
CA VAL A 377 -0.75 13.49 -1.45
C VAL A 377 -0.23 14.65 -2.29
N VAL A 378 0.46 15.59 -1.65
CA VAL A 378 1.12 16.73 -2.31
C VAL A 378 2.52 16.95 -1.71
N TYR A 379 3.48 17.36 -2.54
CA TYR A 379 4.82 17.70 -2.09
C TYR A 379 4.94 19.22 -1.89
N ILE A 380 5.30 19.63 -0.68
CA ILE A 380 5.48 21.03 -0.26
C ILE A 380 6.95 21.17 0.12
N GLU A 381 7.68 22.07 -0.54
CA GLU A 381 9.12 22.28 -0.30
C GLU A 381 9.99 21.01 -0.37
N GLY A 382 9.55 20.01 -1.15
CA GLY A 382 10.23 18.72 -1.30
C GLY A 382 9.82 17.66 -0.28
N GLU A 383 9.08 18.05 0.76
CA GLU A 383 8.51 17.16 1.77
C GLU A 383 7.14 16.64 1.32
N LYS A 384 6.85 15.39 1.66
CA LYS A 384 5.56 14.76 1.31
C LYS A 384 4.51 15.04 2.38
N HIS A 385 3.43 15.70 2.01
CA HIS A 385 2.28 15.95 2.87
C HIS A 385 1.08 15.10 2.45
N SER A 386 0.40 14.52 3.44
CA SER A 386 -0.89 13.84 3.27
C SER A 386 -1.98 14.80 3.72
N ILE A 387 -2.64 15.46 2.78
CA ILE A 387 -3.77 16.35 3.07
C ILE A 387 -4.98 15.46 3.34
N ALA A 388 -5.69 15.75 4.43
CA ALA A 388 -6.91 15.06 4.81
C ALA A 388 -8.01 16.09 5.04
N HIS A 389 -9.13 15.91 4.36
CA HIS A 389 -10.34 16.71 4.58
C HIS A 389 -11.55 15.96 4.05
N ASP A 390 -12.71 16.10 4.68
CA ASP A 390 -13.93 15.36 4.33
C ASP A 390 -14.36 15.66 2.89
N ALA A 391 -14.29 16.94 2.52
CA ALA A 391 -14.50 17.42 1.17
C ALA A 391 -13.55 16.79 0.12
N LEU A 392 -12.43 16.15 0.48
CA LEU A 392 -11.57 15.49 -0.52
C LEU A 392 -12.20 14.23 -1.10
N LEU A 393 -13.23 13.65 -0.48
CA LEU A 393 -13.94 12.55 -1.10
C LEU A 393 -14.61 13.02 -2.39
N PRO A 394 -14.42 12.31 -3.51
CA PRO A 394 -15.22 12.55 -4.72
C PRO A 394 -16.70 12.28 -4.46
N ASP A 395 -17.56 13.13 -5.00
CA ASP A 395 -19.01 13.02 -4.86
C ASP A 395 -19.59 11.86 -5.68
N TYR A 396 -18.94 11.53 -6.79
CA TYR A 396 -19.28 10.42 -7.67
C TYR A 396 -18.03 9.73 -8.19
N VAL A 397 -18.13 8.41 -8.38
CA VAL A 397 -17.08 7.59 -8.98
C VAL A 397 -17.62 6.85 -10.19
N ILE A 398 -16.94 6.94 -11.33
CA ILE A 398 -17.25 6.16 -12.53
C ILE A 398 -16.09 5.19 -12.78
N LEU A 399 -16.34 3.89 -12.61
CA LEU A 399 -15.38 2.84 -12.91
C LEU A 399 -15.60 2.37 -14.35
N GLU A 400 -14.83 2.93 -15.30
CA GLU A 400 -14.83 2.53 -16.70
C GLU A 400 -13.62 1.62 -17.01
N PRO A 401 -13.82 0.30 -17.20
CA PRO A 401 -12.74 -0.65 -17.45
C PRO A 401 -11.93 -0.34 -18.70
N GLU A 402 -12.56 0.19 -19.76
CA GLU A 402 -11.90 0.48 -21.03
C GLU A 402 -10.76 1.49 -20.88
N LEU A 403 -10.81 2.36 -19.87
CA LEU A 403 -9.72 3.31 -19.58
C LEU A 403 -8.43 2.62 -19.11
N LEU A 404 -8.52 1.37 -18.64
CA LEU A 404 -7.36 0.56 -18.23
C LEU A 404 -6.70 -0.16 -19.41
N ARG A 405 -7.31 -0.17 -20.60
CA ARG A 405 -6.78 -0.86 -21.79
C ARG A 405 -5.42 -0.33 -22.22
N SER A 406 -5.21 0.98 -22.10
CA SER A 406 -3.97 1.65 -22.50
C SER A 406 -2.91 1.73 -21.39
N LEU A 407 -3.20 1.20 -20.19
CA LEU A 407 -2.28 1.26 -19.06
C LEU A 407 -1.05 0.38 -19.32
N PRO A 408 0.18 0.93 -19.26
CA PRO A 408 1.38 0.14 -19.51
C PRO A 408 1.52 -1.04 -18.54
N ASP A 409 2.00 -2.19 -19.03
CA ASP A 409 2.06 -3.46 -18.28
C ASP A 409 2.71 -3.33 -16.90
N TYR A 410 3.83 -2.60 -16.79
CA TYR A 410 4.48 -2.36 -15.50
C TYR A 410 3.57 -1.62 -14.50
N HIS A 411 2.91 -0.55 -14.93
CA HIS A 411 2.01 0.23 -14.08
C HIS A 411 0.73 -0.55 -13.75
N LYS A 412 0.23 -1.36 -14.68
CA LYS A 412 -0.89 -2.28 -14.49
C LYS A 412 -0.61 -3.30 -13.37
N LYS A 413 0.61 -3.85 -13.35
CA LYS A 413 1.06 -4.80 -12.31
C LYS A 413 1.28 -4.09 -10.97
N ALA A 414 1.98 -2.96 -10.99
CA ALA A 414 2.25 -2.20 -9.78
C ALA A 414 0.95 -1.70 -9.12
N SER A 415 -0.04 -1.23 -9.89
CA SER A 415 -1.30 -0.75 -9.34
C SER A 415 -2.10 -1.86 -8.65
N LEU A 416 -2.19 -3.05 -9.26
CA LEU A 416 -2.88 -4.20 -8.64
C LEU A 416 -2.22 -4.61 -7.32
N LEU A 417 -0.88 -4.58 -7.27
CA LEU A 417 -0.13 -4.85 -6.06
C LEU A 417 -0.35 -3.81 -4.95
N ASP A 418 -0.57 -2.54 -5.33
CA ASP A 418 -0.96 -1.47 -4.42
C ASP A 418 -2.29 -1.80 -3.72
N ALA A 419 -3.32 -2.10 -4.51
CA ALA A 419 -4.64 -2.46 -4.00
C ALA A 419 -4.60 -3.71 -3.10
N LEU A 420 -3.81 -4.73 -3.49
CA LEU A 420 -3.61 -5.92 -2.65
C LEU A 420 -2.98 -5.55 -1.31
N ALA A 421 -1.90 -4.75 -1.31
CA ALA A 421 -1.23 -4.34 -0.08
C ALA A 421 -2.15 -3.53 0.84
N GLN A 422 -2.90 -2.59 0.27
CA GLN A 422 -3.89 -1.78 0.99
C GLN A 422 -4.95 -2.64 1.69
N CYS A 423 -5.53 -3.63 1.00
CA CYS A 423 -6.50 -4.53 1.63
C CYS A 423 -5.89 -5.38 2.75
N VAL A 424 -4.69 -5.93 2.53
CA VAL A 424 -4.00 -6.71 3.57
C VAL A 424 -3.73 -5.84 4.80
N GLU A 425 -3.24 -4.62 4.59
CA GLU A 425 -2.92 -3.70 5.68
C GLU A 425 -4.15 -3.24 6.45
N SER A 426 -5.23 -2.91 5.75
CA SER A 426 -6.50 -2.55 6.39
C SER A 426 -7.06 -3.68 7.26
N THR A 427 -6.72 -4.94 6.97
CA THR A 427 -7.21 -6.09 7.75
C THR A 427 -6.55 -6.18 9.13
N TRP A 428 -5.28 -5.76 9.26
CA TRP A 428 -4.54 -5.82 10.53
C TRP A 428 -4.28 -4.46 11.17
N ALA A 429 -4.74 -3.35 10.57
CA ALA A 429 -4.54 -2.01 11.11
C ALA A 429 -5.10 -1.88 12.53
N LYS A 430 -4.53 -1.00 13.36
CA LYS A 430 -5.03 -0.75 14.72
C LYS A 430 -6.48 -0.31 14.73
N ASP A 431 -6.84 0.54 13.78
CA ASP A 431 -8.18 1.10 13.63
C ASP A 431 -9.09 0.24 12.73
N ALA A 432 -8.76 -1.04 12.51
CA ALA A 432 -9.55 -1.93 11.67
C ALA A 432 -10.94 -2.19 12.26
N THR A 433 -11.97 -1.75 11.54
CA THR A 433 -13.39 -2.00 11.86
C THR A 433 -13.94 -3.21 11.09
N PRO A 434 -15.05 -3.84 11.54
CA PRO A 434 -15.73 -4.89 10.77
C PRO A 434 -16.03 -4.49 9.32
N GLN A 435 -16.40 -3.22 9.12
CA GLN A 435 -16.67 -2.64 7.81
C GLN A 435 -15.42 -2.55 6.94
N SER A 436 -14.31 -1.99 7.46
CA SER A 436 -13.05 -1.91 6.73
C SER A 436 -12.52 -3.30 6.32
N LYS A 437 -12.63 -4.28 7.23
CA LYS A 437 -12.31 -5.68 6.97
C LYS A 437 -13.22 -6.30 5.91
N GLY A 438 -14.50 -5.93 5.90
CA GLY A 438 -15.46 -6.31 4.86
C GLY A 438 -15.04 -5.84 3.47
N TYR A 439 -14.68 -4.56 3.33
CA TYR A 439 -14.15 -4.02 2.07
C TYR A 439 -12.83 -4.68 1.67
N ALA A 440 -11.88 -4.78 2.60
CA ALA A 440 -10.59 -5.44 2.37
C ALA A 440 -10.74 -6.89 1.89
N ARG A 441 -11.61 -7.67 2.55
CA ARG A 441 -11.93 -9.05 2.15
C ARG A 441 -12.50 -9.11 0.75
N ARG A 442 -13.43 -8.22 0.39
CA ARG A 442 -14.05 -8.20 -0.94
C ARG A 442 -13.04 -7.83 -2.02
N GLY A 443 -12.20 -6.83 -1.77
CA GLY A 443 -11.10 -6.44 -2.67
C GLY A 443 -10.11 -7.58 -2.90
N LEU A 444 -9.66 -8.24 -1.82
CA LEU A 444 -8.74 -9.38 -1.93
C LEU A 444 -9.33 -10.56 -2.70
N GLN A 445 -10.59 -10.93 -2.46
CA GLN A 445 -11.26 -11.99 -3.22
C GLN A 445 -11.27 -11.67 -4.72
N LEU A 446 -11.70 -10.46 -5.09
CA LEU A 446 -11.71 -10.03 -6.49
C LEU A 446 -10.31 -10.05 -7.12
N ILE A 447 -9.27 -9.61 -6.39
CA ILE A 447 -7.89 -9.67 -6.89
C ILE A 447 -7.45 -11.13 -7.08
N LEU A 448 -7.60 -11.97 -6.06
CA LEU A 448 -7.13 -13.36 -6.09
C LEU A 448 -7.82 -14.20 -7.17
N ASP A 449 -9.10 -13.93 -7.44
CA ASP A 449 -9.87 -14.63 -8.46
C ASP A 449 -9.52 -14.17 -9.90
N ASN A 450 -9.00 -12.95 -10.07
CA ASN A 450 -8.91 -12.31 -11.39
C ASN A 450 -7.49 -11.84 -11.78
N PHE A 451 -6.49 -11.85 -10.89
CA PHE A 451 -5.15 -11.31 -11.21
C PHE A 451 -4.48 -12.08 -12.36
N PHE A 452 -4.61 -13.41 -12.40
CA PHE A 452 -3.95 -14.23 -13.42
C PHE A 452 -4.48 -13.93 -14.84
N PRO A 453 -5.80 -14.01 -15.13
CA PRO A 453 -6.33 -13.63 -16.45
C PRO A 453 -6.10 -12.16 -16.78
N TYR A 454 -6.00 -11.27 -15.78
CA TYR A 454 -5.72 -9.84 -16.02
C TYR A 454 -4.34 -9.56 -16.62
N PHE A 455 -3.33 -10.43 -16.40
CA PHE A 455 -1.95 -10.26 -16.89
C PHE A 455 -1.52 -11.25 -17.99
N HIS A 456 -2.26 -12.33 -18.22
CA HIS A 456 -1.79 -13.41 -19.08
C HIS A 456 -1.74 -13.00 -20.56
N LYS A 457 -0.52 -12.82 -21.10
CA LYS A 457 -0.27 -12.49 -22.51
C LYS A 457 -0.73 -13.64 -23.41
N GLY A 458 -1.81 -13.43 -24.16
CA GLY A 458 -2.43 -14.40 -25.06
C GLY A 458 -3.96 -14.43 -25.02
N ILE A 459 -4.57 -13.72 -24.06
CA ILE A 459 -6.01 -13.48 -23.98
C ILE A 459 -6.27 -12.02 -24.42
N ASP A 460 -7.30 -11.78 -25.23
CA ASP A 460 -7.77 -10.44 -25.57
C ASP A 460 -8.12 -9.63 -24.30
N PHE A 461 -8.23 -8.31 -24.41
CA PHE A 461 -8.69 -7.48 -23.29
C PHE A 461 -10.06 -7.96 -22.80
N ASP A 462 -10.10 -8.49 -21.57
CA ASP A 462 -11.32 -8.94 -20.92
C ASP A 462 -11.88 -7.80 -20.06
N VAL A 463 -12.99 -7.23 -20.53
CA VAL A 463 -13.70 -6.12 -19.89
C VAL A 463 -14.17 -6.51 -18.50
N GLU A 464 -14.70 -7.73 -18.32
CA GLU A 464 -15.31 -8.16 -17.06
C GLU A 464 -14.25 -8.46 -16.00
N VAL A 465 -13.15 -9.12 -16.38
CA VAL A 465 -11.98 -9.30 -15.50
C VAL A 465 -11.41 -7.94 -15.09
N THR A 466 -11.27 -7.02 -16.05
CA THR A 466 -10.75 -5.67 -15.79
C THR A 466 -11.68 -4.88 -14.87
N ARG A 467 -13.00 -4.97 -15.07
CA ARG A 467 -14.02 -4.37 -14.20
C ARG A 467 -13.93 -4.87 -12.77
N ARG A 468 -13.73 -6.17 -12.57
CA ARG A 468 -13.56 -6.79 -11.25
C ARG A 468 -12.30 -6.31 -10.54
N ILE A 469 -11.19 -6.19 -11.27
CA ILE A 469 -9.94 -5.64 -10.72
C ILE A 469 -10.08 -4.14 -10.37
N GLN A 470 -10.74 -3.35 -11.22
CA GLN A 470 -11.01 -1.94 -10.93
C GLN A 470 -11.91 -1.78 -9.70
N LEU A 471 -12.96 -2.60 -9.58
CA LEU A 471 -13.81 -2.65 -8.39
C LEU A 471 -13.02 -3.09 -7.14
N ALA A 472 -12.05 -3.99 -7.28
CA ALA A 472 -11.19 -4.39 -6.18
C ALA A 472 -10.32 -3.23 -5.67
N ALA A 473 -9.77 -2.41 -6.58
CA ALA A 473 -9.03 -1.21 -6.22
C ALA A 473 -9.92 -0.14 -5.56
N ASN A 474 -11.18 -0.02 -6.00
CA ASN A 474 -12.15 0.84 -5.33
C ASN A 474 -12.40 0.37 -3.88
N TYR A 475 -12.59 -0.94 -3.66
CA TYR A 475 -12.74 -1.51 -2.32
C TYR A 475 -11.48 -1.36 -1.46
N SER A 476 -10.28 -1.46 -2.05
CA SER A 476 -9.03 -1.19 -1.32
C SER A 476 -8.99 0.25 -0.83
N GLY A 477 -9.36 1.21 -1.69
CA GLY A 477 -9.55 2.62 -1.34
C GLY A 477 -10.53 2.83 -0.19
N ARG A 478 -11.72 2.23 -0.25
CA ARG A 478 -12.73 2.30 0.83
C ARG A 478 -12.20 1.74 2.15
N ALA A 479 -11.43 0.66 2.10
CA ALA A 479 -10.84 0.04 3.30
C ALA A 479 -9.81 0.97 3.97
N ILE A 480 -8.89 1.55 3.18
CA ILE A 480 -7.87 2.47 3.71
C ILE A 480 -8.42 3.88 4.01
N ASN A 481 -9.58 4.24 3.46
CA ASN A 481 -10.27 5.48 3.84
C ASN A 481 -10.62 5.47 5.34
N LEU A 482 -11.02 4.31 5.85
CA LEU A 482 -11.38 4.10 7.26
C LEU A 482 -10.16 3.84 8.16
N THR A 483 -9.17 3.11 7.63
CA THR A 483 -8.08 2.56 8.47
C THR A 483 -6.72 3.19 8.23
N LYS A 484 -6.56 4.04 7.21
CA LYS A 484 -5.25 4.44 6.66
C LYS A 484 -4.42 3.21 6.25
N THR A 485 -3.11 3.37 6.14
CA THR A 485 -2.17 2.27 5.85
C THR A 485 -1.22 2.05 7.02
N THR A 486 -0.37 1.03 6.95
CA THR A 486 0.52 0.60 8.05
C THR A 486 2.00 0.59 7.59
N ALA A 487 2.85 -0.18 8.28
CA ALA A 487 4.29 -0.27 8.02
C ALA A 487 4.69 -0.51 6.55
N PRO A 488 4.03 -1.40 5.75
CA PRO A 488 4.43 -1.60 4.37
C PRO A 488 4.36 -0.35 3.50
N HIS A 489 3.27 0.42 3.55
CA HIS A 489 3.19 1.70 2.83
C HIS A 489 4.13 2.77 3.42
N ALA A 490 4.33 2.78 4.73
CA ALA A 490 5.30 3.70 5.34
C ALA A 490 6.74 3.42 4.84
N MET A 491 7.06 2.14 4.63
CA MET A 491 8.34 1.70 4.09
C MET A 491 8.48 1.89 2.57
N SER A 492 7.38 1.85 1.82
CA SER A 492 7.43 1.90 0.36
C SER A 492 7.84 3.26 -0.21
N TYR A 493 7.75 4.33 0.58
CA TYR A 493 8.10 5.67 0.11
C TYR A 493 9.58 5.84 -0.20
N GLY A 494 10.46 5.37 0.69
CA GLY A 494 11.89 5.40 0.41
C GLY A 494 12.23 4.61 -0.86
N LEU A 495 11.56 3.47 -1.04
CA LEU A 495 11.75 2.63 -2.24
C LEU A 495 11.29 3.34 -3.53
N THR A 496 10.19 4.10 -3.45
CA THR A 496 9.65 4.88 -4.56
C THR A 496 10.59 6.06 -4.91
N SER A 497 10.99 6.84 -3.90
CA SER A 497 11.74 8.08 -4.10
C SER A 497 13.21 7.85 -4.47
N HIS A 498 13.86 6.83 -3.90
CA HIS A 498 15.30 6.60 -4.13
C HIS A 498 15.59 5.70 -5.35
N TYR A 499 14.68 4.79 -5.70
CA TYR A 499 14.90 3.82 -6.78
C TYR A 499 13.97 3.98 -7.99
N GLY A 500 13.06 4.97 -7.95
CA GLY A 500 12.10 5.20 -9.03
C GLY A 500 11.11 4.04 -9.23
N LEU A 501 10.92 3.18 -8.22
CA LEU A 501 9.92 2.13 -8.30
C LEU A 501 8.52 2.73 -8.29
N ALA A 502 7.59 2.15 -9.04
CA ALA A 502 6.17 2.47 -8.88
C ALA A 502 5.70 2.13 -7.46
N HIS A 503 4.83 2.98 -6.90
CA HIS A 503 4.41 2.91 -5.49
C HIS A 503 3.93 1.53 -5.05
N GLY A 504 2.99 0.93 -5.77
CA GLY A 504 2.45 -0.39 -5.40
C GLY A 504 3.43 -1.55 -5.52
N HIS A 505 4.44 -1.43 -6.41
CA HIS A 505 5.54 -2.39 -6.46
C HIS A 505 6.38 -2.29 -5.18
N ALA A 506 6.74 -1.07 -4.78
CA ALA A 506 7.44 -0.84 -3.52
C ALA A 506 6.61 -1.31 -2.31
N ALA A 507 5.30 -1.03 -2.28
CA ALA A 507 4.39 -1.45 -1.22
C ALA A 507 4.35 -2.98 -1.07
N ALA A 508 4.28 -3.73 -2.17
CA ALA A 508 4.25 -5.18 -2.11
C ALA A 508 5.58 -5.81 -1.67
N LEU A 509 6.73 -5.22 -2.03
CA LEU A 509 8.03 -5.66 -1.51
C LEU A 509 8.12 -5.48 0.01
N SER A 510 7.71 -4.31 0.50
CA SER A 510 7.64 -4.02 1.93
C SER A 510 6.64 -4.93 2.64
N LEU A 511 5.48 -5.21 2.02
CA LEU A 511 4.44 -6.08 2.55
C LEU A 511 4.94 -7.50 2.79
N ARG A 512 5.69 -8.07 1.83
CA ARG A 512 6.32 -9.40 1.96
C ARG A 512 7.13 -9.50 3.25
N ALA A 513 7.90 -8.45 3.56
CA ALA A 513 8.75 -8.43 4.73
C ALA A 513 8.00 -8.20 6.04
N VAL A 514 7.11 -7.22 6.07
CA VAL A 514 6.31 -6.90 7.26
C VAL A 514 5.39 -8.06 7.62
N TRP A 515 4.74 -8.71 6.65
CA TRP A 515 3.87 -9.85 6.91
C TRP A 515 4.66 -11.02 7.53
N SER A 516 5.87 -11.29 7.03
CA SER A 516 6.76 -12.29 7.62
C SER A 516 7.13 -11.97 9.07
N TYR A 517 7.37 -10.69 9.36
CA TYR A 517 7.65 -10.21 10.71
C TYR A 517 6.42 -10.37 11.64
N TYR A 518 5.24 -9.92 11.20
CA TYR A 518 3.99 -10.03 11.96
C TYR A 518 3.59 -11.46 12.24
N ALA A 519 3.75 -12.37 11.27
CA ALA A 519 3.50 -13.79 11.48
C ALA A 519 4.36 -14.37 12.62
N ALA A 520 5.62 -13.95 12.72
CA ALA A 520 6.51 -14.43 13.79
C ALA A 520 6.16 -13.83 15.16
N VAL A 521 5.81 -12.54 15.21
CA VAL A 521 5.33 -11.91 16.46
C VAL A 521 4.06 -12.60 16.98
N ALA A 522 3.14 -12.94 16.07
CA ALA A 522 1.93 -13.69 16.41
C ALA A 522 2.21 -15.11 16.93
N GLU A 523 3.31 -15.74 16.50
CA GLU A 523 3.77 -17.05 17.01
C GLU A 523 4.48 -16.94 18.37
N ASP A 524 5.26 -15.88 18.61
CA ASP A 524 6.03 -15.68 19.84
C ASP A 524 5.16 -15.29 21.07
N GLY A 525 3.99 -14.69 20.85
CA GLY A 525 3.05 -14.28 21.90
C GLY A 525 3.28 -12.86 22.43
N GLY A 526 2.45 -12.41 23.39
CA GLY A 526 2.49 -11.06 23.96
C GLY A 526 1.16 -10.29 23.83
N PRO A 527 1.04 -9.11 24.45
CA PRO A 527 -0.18 -8.29 24.44
C PRO A 527 -0.63 -7.88 23.03
N GLU A 528 0.32 -7.60 22.12
CA GLU A 528 0.03 -7.21 20.73
C GLU A 528 -0.31 -8.40 19.82
N ALA A 529 -0.16 -9.65 20.29
CA ALA A 529 -0.24 -10.85 19.46
C ALA A 529 -1.68 -11.38 19.26
N ASP A 530 -2.62 -11.10 20.17
CA ASP A 530 -3.98 -11.65 20.09
C ASP A 530 -4.80 -11.05 18.94
N GLY A 531 -4.88 -9.71 18.84
CA GLY A 531 -5.57 -9.04 17.73
C GLY A 531 -4.90 -9.29 16.37
N LEU A 532 -3.57 -9.45 16.37
CA LEU A 532 -2.81 -9.79 15.18
C LEU A 532 -3.09 -11.23 14.70
N ARG A 533 -3.18 -12.21 15.62
CA ARG A 533 -3.52 -13.60 15.29
C ARG A 533 -4.88 -13.71 14.60
N GLN A 534 -5.88 -13.00 15.09
CA GLN A 534 -7.21 -12.97 14.47
C GLN A 534 -7.14 -12.41 13.04
N SER A 535 -6.50 -11.25 12.87
CA SER A 535 -6.38 -10.60 11.56
C SER A 535 -5.59 -11.46 10.56
N LEU A 536 -4.53 -12.14 11.02
CA LEU A 536 -3.78 -13.11 10.20
C LEU A 536 -4.62 -14.34 9.85
N ALA A 537 -5.50 -14.81 10.75
CA ALA A 537 -6.41 -15.92 10.46
C ALA A 537 -7.46 -15.53 9.41
N GLU A 538 -8.01 -14.31 9.48
CA GLU A 538 -8.91 -13.76 8.45
C GLU A 538 -8.22 -13.69 7.08
N LEU A 539 -6.96 -13.20 7.03
CA LEU A 539 -6.17 -13.20 5.79
C LEU A 539 -5.91 -14.61 5.26
N ASN A 540 -5.61 -15.57 6.13
CA ASN A 540 -5.40 -16.96 5.72
C ASN A 540 -6.66 -17.55 5.07
N ASP A 541 -7.83 -17.27 5.65
CA ASP A 541 -9.12 -17.69 5.12
C ASP A 541 -9.39 -17.08 3.73
N VAL A 542 -9.19 -15.77 3.56
CA VAL A 542 -9.35 -15.09 2.26
C VAL A 542 -8.41 -15.63 1.20
N PHE A 543 -7.15 -15.90 1.58
CA PHE A 543 -6.17 -16.51 0.68
C PHE A 543 -6.43 -18.01 0.47
N GLY A 544 -7.41 -18.63 1.13
CA GLY A 544 -7.74 -20.04 1.01
C GLY A 544 -6.60 -20.96 1.45
N VAL A 545 -5.93 -20.60 2.55
CA VAL A 545 -4.74 -21.30 3.08
C VAL A 545 -4.84 -21.51 4.59
N LYS A 546 -4.02 -22.40 5.14
CA LYS A 546 -4.07 -22.78 6.57
C LYS A 546 -3.14 -21.97 7.46
N SER A 547 -2.22 -21.18 6.90
CA SER A 547 -1.24 -20.42 7.68
C SER A 547 -0.68 -19.22 6.93
N SER A 548 -0.22 -18.21 7.67
CA SER A 548 0.35 -16.98 7.11
C SER A 548 1.55 -17.25 6.22
N LYS A 549 2.34 -18.29 6.54
CA LYS A 549 3.42 -18.76 5.69
C LYS A 549 2.95 -19.19 4.29
N GLN A 550 1.78 -19.83 4.19
CA GLN A 550 1.21 -20.21 2.89
C GLN A 550 0.62 -18.99 2.16
N ALA A 551 0.04 -18.03 2.89
CA ALA A 551 -0.44 -16.78 2.30
C ALA A 551 0.70 -15.95 1.70
N ILE A 552 1.80 -15.79 2.45
CA ILE A 552 3.04 -15.17 1.97
C ILE A 552 3.59 -15.92 0.76
N GLY A 553 3.56 -17.27 0.77
CA GLY A 553 3.98 -18.05 -0.40
C GLY A 553 3.11 -17.83 -1.66
N LYS A 554 1.81 -17.53 -1.50
CA LYS A 554 0.95 -17.11 -2.61
C LYS A 554 1.30 -15.70 -3.09
N LEU A 555 1.58 -14.76 -2.17
CA LEU A 555 2.08 -13.42 -2.51
C LEU A 555 3.40 -13.50 -3.29
N ASP A 556 4.33 -14.36 -2.86
CA ASP A 556 5.59 -14.60 -3.57
C ASP A 556 5.33 -15.14 -4.99
N ALA A 557 4.42 -16.10 -5.15
CA ALA A 557 4.05 -16.62 -6.47
C ALA A 557 3.43 -15.54 -7.39
N ILE A 558 2.65 -14.62 -6.83
CA ILE A 558 2.13 -13.46 -7.56
C ILE A 558 3.30 -12.57 -7.99
N LEU A 559 4.17 -12.15 -7.08
CA LEU A 559 5.34 -11.31 -7.38
C LEU A 559 6.26 -11.93 -8.44
N ASP A 560 6.56 -13.23 -8.31
CA ASP A 560 7.37 -13.99 -9.28
C ASP A 560 6.74 -14.00 -10.68
N THR A 561 5.41 -14.10 -10.77
CA THR A 561 4.67 -14.08 -12.03
C THR A 561 4.73 -12.71 -12.72
N LEU A 562 4.90 -11.62 -11.95
CA LEU A 562 4.87 -10.25 -12.47
C LEU A 562 6.22 -9.77 -13.01
N HIS A 563 7.32 -10.47 -12.71
CA HIS A 563 8.70 -10.19 -13.16
C HIS A 563 9.20 -8.78 -12.80
N LEU A 564 8.93 -8.32 -11.58
CA LEU A 564 9.38 -7.01 -11.09
C LEU A 564 10.79 -7.12 -10.46
N ALA A 565 11.62 -6.08 -10.60
CA ALA A 565 13.04 -6.10 -10.19
C ALA A 565 13.28 -5.54 -8.78
N ASP A 566 14.12 -6.20 -7.98
CA ASP A 566 14.45 -5.77 -6.60
C ASP A 566 15.64 -4.78 -6.56
N PRO A 567 15.55 -3.63 -5.85
CA PRO A 567 16.69 -2.71 -5.61
C PRO A 567 17.60 -3.14 -4.43
N ILE A 568 18.78 -2.50 -4.28
CA ILE A 568 19.95 -3.07 -3.55
C ILE A 568 20.43 -2.25 -2.32
N ASP A 569 19.78 -1.18 -1.85
CA ASP A 569 20.32 -0.37 -0.72
C ASP A 569 19.29 -0.01 0.40
N VAL A 570 19.68 -0.22 1.66
CA VAL A 570 18.81 -0.32 2.86
C VAL A 570 18.95 0.88 3.82
N ASP A 571 20.09 1.58 3.84
CA ASP A 571 20.41 2.49 4.95
C ASP A 571 19.64 3.80 4.91
N GLN A 572 19.45 4.37 3.73
CA GLN A 572 18.66 5.58 3.51
C GLN A 572 17.15 5.38 3.81
N LEU A 573 16.68 4.13 3.71
CA LEU A 573 15.26 3.78 3.78
C LEU A 573 14.67 3.79 5.19
N VAL A 574 15.49 3.54 6.23
CA VAL A 574 15.02 3.47 7.62
C VAL A 574 14.75 4.86 8.19
N GLY A 575 15.58 5.85 7.87
CA GLY A 575 15.42 7.23 8.36
C GLY A 575 14.24 7.99 7.73
N GLY A 576 13.81 7.59 6.53
CA GLY A 576 12.70 8.22 5.80
C GLY A 576 11.32 7.58 6.03
N VAL A 577 11.19 6.63 6.97
CA VAL A 577 9.90 5.97 7.25
C VAL A 577 8.95 6.97 7.92
N ASN A 578 7.78 7.19 7.31
CA ASN A 578 6.76 8.09 7.82
C ASN A 578 6.23 7.60 9.19
N ALA A 579 6.53 8.35 10.25
CA ALA A 579 6.21 7.98 11.63
C ALA A 579 4.70 7.94 11.91
N GLU A 580 3.91 8.81 11.27
CA GLU A 580 2.44 8.84 11.43
C GLU A 580 1.81 7.53 10.94
N ARG A 581 2.16 7.10 9.71
CA ARG A 581 1.66 5.84 9.14
C ARG A 581 2.22 4.61 9.82
N LEU A 582 3.47 4.68 10.31
CA LEU A 582 4.03 3.61 11.12
C LEU A 582 3.25 3.43 12.43
N GLY A 583 2.75 4.52 13.03
CA GLY A 583 1.97 4.51 14.27
C GLY A 583 0.70 3.67 14.21
N ASN A 584 0.08 3.54 13.03
CA ASN A 584 -1.12 2.74 12.80
C ASN A 584 -0.86 1.22 12.69
N SER A 585 0.42 0.81 12.67
CA SER A 585 0.81 -0.60 12.63
C SER A 585 0.42 -1.33 13.92
N PRO A 586 -0.16 -2.55 13.86
CA PRO A 586 -0.54 -3.32 15.05
C PRO A 586 0.66 -3.68 15.93
N VAL A 587 1.85 -3.79 15.33
CA VAL A 587 3.12 -4.03 16.02
C VAL A 587 4.02 -2.81 15.82
N PRO A 588 4.46 -2.14 16.90
CA PRO A 588 5.49 -1.10 16.83
C PRO A 588 6.78 -1.67 16.25
N MET A 589 7.42 -0.95 15.32
CA MET A 589 8.69 -1.37 14.73
C MET A 589 9.79 -0.38 15.11
N THR A 590 10.87 -0.87 15.70
CA THR A 590 12.07 -0.06 15.94
C THR A 590 12.83 0.19 14.63
N PRO A 591 13.75 1.18 14.58
CA PRO A 591 14.65 1.33 13.42
C PRO A 591 15.40 0.04 13.07
N ALA A 592 15.73 -0.80 14.06
CA ALA A 592 16.36 -2.09 13.84
C ALA A 592 15.39 -3.12 13.21
N ASP A 593 14.10 -3.09 13.55
CA ASP A 593 13.07 -3.91 12.89
C ASP A 593 12.85 -3.47 11.45
N LEU A 594 12.72 -2.16 11.22
CA LEU A 594 12.57 -1.58 9.88
C LEU A 594 13.74 -1.95 8.97
N ARG A 595 14.98 -1.83 9.47
CA ARG A 595 16.20 -2.28 8.78
C ARG A 595 16.09 -3.73 8.36
N ARG A 596 15.72 -4.64 9.27
CA ARG A 596 15.57 -6.08 8.95
C ARG A 596 14.47 -6.33 7.92
N ALA A 597 13.37 -5.60 8.02
CA ALA A 597 12.28 -5.71 7.07
C ALA A 597 12.72 -5.26 5.67
N TYR A 598 13.44 -4.14 5.54
CA TYR A 598 14.05 -3.74 4.26
C TYR A 598 15.09 -4.76 3.76
N GLU A 599 15.99 -5.25 4.61
CA GLU A 599 16.95 -6.30 4.21
C GLU A 599 16.24 -7.54 3.65
N HIS A 600 15.09 -7.92 4.21
CA HIS A 600 14.29 -9.03 3.69
C HIS A 600 13.49 -8.67 2.42
N ALA A 601 12.91 -7.48 2.37
CA ALA A 601 12.19 -6.96 1.19
C ALA A 601 13.11 -6.89 -0.04
N LEU A 602 14.40 -6.63 0.16
CA LEU A 602 15.41 -6.52 -0.89
C LEU A 602 16.21 -7.81 -1.11
N GLY A 603 15.85 -8.91 -0.45
CA GLY A 603 16.51 -10.21 -0.63
C GLY A 603 17.92 -10.32 -0.02
N LEU A 604 18.37 -9.30 0.72
CA LEU A 604 19.64 -9.25 1.44
C LEU A 604 19.66 -10.15 2.68
N ARG A 605 18.48 -10.53 3.18
CA ARG A 605 18.29 -11.55 4.22
C ARG A 605 17.19 -12.54 3.87
N ARG A 606 17.35 -13.78 4.35
CA ARG A 606 16.34 -14.85 4.22
C ARG A 606 15.12 -14.69 5.13
N SER A 607 15.14 -13.78 6.12
CA SER A 607 14.03 -13.56 7.05
C SER A 607 14.05 -12.15 7.63
N ALA A 608 12.87 -11.56 7.81
CA ALA A 608 12.65 -10.29 8.52
C ALA A 608 12.63 -10.46 10.07
N THR A 609 12.69 -11.70 10.57
CA THR A 609 12.50 -11.97 12.01
C THR A 609 13.67 -11.54 12.91
N PRO A 610 13.41 -11.11 14.16
CA PRO A 610 14.44 -10.92 15.17
C PRO A 610 15.22 -12.23 15.39
N ARG A 611 16.55 -12.14 15.43
CA ARG A 611 17.38 -13.29 15.79
C ARG A 611 17.18 -13.60 17.28
N ARG A 612 16.52 -14.71 17.62
CA ARG A 612 16.78 -15.37 18.91
C ARG A 612 18.28 -15.69 18.95
N TYR A 613 18.93 -15.29 20.04
CA TYR A 613 20.35 -15.52 20.38
C TYR A 613 20.97 -16.66 19.57
N SER A 614 21.94 -16.30 18.70
CA SER A 614 22.68 -17.29 17.93
C SER A 614 23.35 -18.28 18.87
N ARG A 615 23.25 -19.56 18.52
CA ARG A 615 23.98 -20.67 19.13
C ARG A 615 25.45 -20.32 19.34
N ARG A 616 25.95 -20.65 20.53
CA ARG A 616 27.33 -20.49 21.02
C ARG A 616 28.39 -20.79 19.94
N VAL A 617 29.23 -19.80 19.66
CA VAL A 617 30.62 -20.03 19.22
C VAL A 617 31.46 -20.16 20.52
N PRO A 618 32.48 -21.04 20.60
CA PRO A 618 33.34 -21.15 21.77
C PRO A 618 33.97 -19.79 22.12
N GLY A 619 34.09 -19.43 23.39
CA GLY A 619 34.54 -18.11 23.87
C GLY A 619 36.01 -17.74 23.61
N ARG A 620 36.63 -18.26 22.55
CA ARG A 620 38.04 -18.04 22.16
C ARG A 620 38.20 -17.23 20.86
N TYR A 621 37.11 -16.89 20.16
CA TYR A 621 37.15 -16.17 18.88
C TYR A 621 36.23 -14.96 18.88
N GLU A 622 36.71 -13.83 18.36
CA GLU A 622 35.95 -12.60 18.14
C GLU A 622 35.68 -12.41 16.64
N LYS A 623 34.44 -12.08 16.26
CA LYS A 623 34.11 -11.82 14.86
C LYS A 623 34.74 -10.49 14.45
N ILE A 624 35.40 -10.44 13.29
CA ILE A 624 36.10 -9.22 12.86
C ILE A 624 35.14 -8.05 12.65
N ALA A 625 35.61 -6.81 12.78
CA ALA A 625 34.83 -5.58 12.53
C ALA A 625 35.24 -4.94 11.18
N HIS A 626 34.55 -3.89 10.73
CA HIS A 626 34.86 -3.22 9.46
C HIS A 626 36.29 -2.64 9.44
N ARG A 627 36.81 -2.21 10.59
CA ARG A 627 38.20 -1.73 10.76
C ARG A 627 39.27 -2.77 10.41
N ASP A 628 38.92 -4.05 10.46
CA ASP A 628 39.85 -5.15 10.18
C ASP A 628 39.87 -5.53 8.69
N LEU A 629 38.94 -5.00 7.89
CA LEU A 629 38.75 -5.37 6.48
C LEU A 629 39.95 -5.02 5.58
N PRO A 630 40.58 -3.82 5.69
CA PRO A 630 41.75 -3.51 4.84
C PRO A 630 42.91 -4.48 5.05
N ASP A 631 43.11 -4.98 6.26
CA ASP A 631 44.18 -5.95 6.56
C ASP A 631 43.82 -7.36 6.05
N LEU A 632 42.54 -7.76 6.13
CA LEU A 632 42.06 -8.98 5.48
C LEU A 632 42.28 -8.93 3.96
N GLN A 633 41.86 -7.83 3.33
CA GLN A 633 42.02 -7.57 1.89
C GLN A 633 43.50 -7.56 1.48
N ALA A 634 44.41 -7.05 2.32
CA ALA A 634 45.85 -7.10 2.06
C ALA A 634 46.39 -8.54 1.95
N HIS A 635 45.88 -9.47 2.77
CA HIS A 635 46.26 -10.89 2.68
C HIS A 635 45.70 -11.51 1.40
N GLU A 636 44.48 -11.17 0.99
CA GLU A 636 43.87 -11.65 -0.25
C GLU A 636 44.60 -11.12 -1.49
N LEU A 637 45.03 -9.86 -1.48
CA LEU A 637 45.88 -9.29 -2.53
C LEU A 637 47.24 -9.98 -2.63
N GLN A 638 47.83 -10.38 -1.49
CA GLN A 638 49.07 -11.14 -1.51
C GLN A 638 48.88 -12.52 -2.16
N ILE A 639 47.76 -13.19 -1.88
CA ILE A 639 47.39 -14.45 -2.56
C ILE A 639 47.20 -14.19 -4.06
N LEU A 640 46.49 -13.11 -4.43
CA LEU A 640 46.17 -12.80 -5.83
C LEU A 640 47.44 -12.49 -6.62
N ALA A 641 48.37 -11.73 -6.06
CA ALA A 641 49.63 -11.38 -6.71
C ALA A 641 50.48 -12.62 -7.00
N GLN A 642 50.63 -13.51 -6.02
CA GLN A 642 51.39 -14.77 -6.21
C GLN A 642 50.67 -15.71 -7.19
N PHE A 643 49.34 -15.76 -7.14
CA PHE A 643 48.56 -16.55 -8.08
C PHE A 643 48.65 -16.00 -9.52
N ASP A 644 48.65 -14.68 -9.69
CA ASP A 644 48.82 -14.01 -10.99
C ASP A 644 50.20 -14.27 -11.59
N GLU A 645 51.26 -14.14 -10.78
CA GLU A 645 52.64 -14.43 -11.18
C GLU A 645 52.78 -15.90 -11.60
N PHE A 646 52.23 -16.82 -10.81
CA PHE A 646 52.20 -18.25 -11.14
C PHE A 646 51.44 -18.51 -12.45
N CYS A 647 50.23 -17.95 -12.61
CA CYS A 647 49.46 -18.13 -13.84
C CYS A 647 50.21 -17.58 -15.05
N THR A 648 50.88 -16.44 -14.91
CA THR A 648 51.68 -15.83 -15.98
C THR A 648 52.89 -16.68 -16.35
N ALA A 649 53.62 -17.20 -15.36
CA ALA A 649 54.80 -18.05 -15.58
C ALA A 649 54.46 -19.38 -16.29
N HIS A 650 53.25 -19.90 -16.07
CA HIS A 650 52.79 -21.17 -16.63
C HIS A 650 51.82 -21.04 -17.81
N ASP A 651 51.61 -19.82 -18.32
CA ASP A 651 50.67 -19.54 -19.42
C ASP A 651 49.27 -20.11 -19.14
N LEU A 652 48.75 -19.82 -17.94
CA LEU A 652 47.41 -20.17 -17.49
C LEU A 652 46.50 -18.95 -17.59
N ARG A 653 45.39 -19.09 -18.29
CA ARG A 653 44.38 -18.02 -18.38
C ARG A 653 43.42 -18.08 -17.22
N TYR A 654 43.20 -16.93 -16.59
CA TYR A 654 42.14 -16.71 -15.61
C TYR A 654 41.63 -15.27 -15.74
N TYR A 655 40.48 -15.00 -15.15
CA TYR A 655 39.88 -13.67 -15.14
C TYR A 655 39.29 -13.38 -13.76
N LEU A 656 39.24 -12.11 -13.34
CA LEU A 656 38.36 -11.73 -12.23
C LEU A 656 36.91 -12.07 -12.58
N SER A 657 36.14 -12.42 -11.55
CA SER A 657 34.76 -12.84 -11.68
C SER A 657 33.85 -12.08 -10.71
N GLU A 658 32.56 -12.08 -11.03
CA GLU A 658 31.49 -11.62 -10.13
C GLU A 658 31.81 -10.29 -9.40
N GLY A 659 31.83 -10.30 -8.07
CA GLY A 659 32.02 -9.10 -7.24
C GLY A 659 33.37 -8.44 -7.46
N SER A 660 34.44 -9.23 -7.60
CA SER A 660 35.79 -8.71 -7.82
C SER A 660 35.98 -8.11 -9.22
N MET A 661 35.34 -8.68 -10.24
CA MET A 661 35.30 -8.06 -11.58
C MET A 661 34.54 -6.74 -11.56
N LEU A 662 33.41 -6.69 -10.83
CA LEU A 662 32.66 -5.44 -10.64
C LEU A 662 33.50 -4.39 -9.89
N GLY A 663 34.22 -4.80 -8.84
CA GLY A 663 35.16 -3.97 -8.09
C GLY A 663 36.25 -3.40 -9.00
N ALA A 664 36.89 -4.24 -9.82
CA ALA A 664 37.92 -3.81 -10.75
C ALA A 664 37.41 -2.74 -11.74
N ILE A 665 36.27 -3.01 -12.37
CA ILE A 665 35.70 -2.11 -13.41
C ILE A 665 35.14 -0.82 -12.80
N ARG A 666 34.56 -0.87 -11.59
CA ARG A 666 33.87 0.27 -10.99
C ARG A 666 34.76 1.11 -10.06
N HIS A 667 35.59 0.45 -9.26
CA HIS A 667 36.37 1.05 -8.17
C HIS A 667 37.89 0.99 -8.41
N GLY A 668 38.36 0.25 -9.41
CA GLY A 668 39.79 0.02 -9.62
C GLY A 668 40.43 -0.86 -8.53
N GLY A 669 39.61 -1.64 -7.82
CA GLY A 669 40.00 -2.38 -6.62
C GLY A 669 38.82 -3.11 -5.98
N PHE A 670 38.84 -3.32 -4.67
CA PHE A 670 37.72 -3.96 -3.98
C PHE A 670 36.46 -3.08 -4.00
N ILE A 671 35.30 -3.72 -3.87
CA ILE A 671 34.12 -3.02 -3.38
C ILE A 671 34.37 -2.75 -1.86
N PRO A 672 34.01 -1.58 -1.30
CA PRO A 672 34.44 -1.20 0.05
C PRO A 672 34.15 -2.19 1.20
N TRP A 673 33.18 -3.09 1.02
CA TRP A 673 32.76 -4.10 2.00
C TRP A 673 33.03 -5.54 1.57
N ASP A 674 33.68 -5.74 0.42
CA ASP A 674 34.03 -7.07 -0.10
C ASP A 674 35.09 -7.72 0.78
N ASP A 675 34.95 -9.01 1.05
CA ASP A 675 35.82 -9.79 1.95
C ASP A 675 36.30 -11.10 1.32
N ASP A 676 36.30 -11.17 -0.01
CA ASP A 676 36.88 -12.24 -0.80
C ASP A 676 37.24 -11.77 -2.21
N ILE A 677 38.05 -12.57 -2.90
CA ILE A 677 38.34 -12.40 -4.32
C ILE A 677 37.79 -13.62 -5.08
N ASP A 678 36.95 -13.35 -6.07
CA ASP A 678 36.40 -14.35 -6.98
C ASP A 678 37.13 -14.28 -8.33
N VAL A 679 37.68 -15.41 -8.79
CA VAL A 679 38.23 -15.57 -10.14
C VAL A 679 37.50 -16.67 -10.90
N MET A 680 37.54 -16.60 -12.22
CA MET A 680 37.06 -17.65 -13.11
C MET A 680 38.14 -18.12 -14.08
N MET A 681 38.18 -19.42 -14.33
CA MET A 681 39.20 -20.08 -15.14
C MET A 681 38.57 -21.03 -16.16
N PRO A 682 38.97 -20.98 -17.44
CA PRO A 682 38.54 -21.98 -18.43
C PRO A 682 38.92 -23.39 -17.99
N ARG A 683 38.02 -24.37 -18.23
CA ARG A 683 38.24 -25.77 -17.79
C ARG A 683 39.60 -26.34 -18.19
N SER A 684 40.08 -26.05 -19.40
CA SER A 684 41.38 -26.52 -19.89
C SER A 684 42.53 -26.01 -19.04
N ASP A 685 42.50 -24.74 -18.68
CA ASP A 685 43.53 -24.07 -17.88
C ASP A 685 43.43 -24.51 -16.42
N TYR A 686 42.22 -24.70 -15.89
CA TYR A 686 42.00 -25.28 -14.56
C TYR A 686 42.54 -26.71 -14.42
N GLN A 687 42.39 -27.55 -15.45
CA GLN A 687 42.98 -28.88 -15.46
C GLN A 687 44.51 -28.85 -15.53
N ARG A 688 45.10 -27.86 -16.22
CA ARG A 688 46.56 -27.64 -16.22
C ARG A 688 47.04 -27.19 -14.84
N LEU A 689 46.34 -26.26 -14.20
CA LEU A 689 46.60 -25.83 -12.82
C LEU A 689 46.67 -27.03 -11.87
N LEU A 690 45.66 -27.91 -11.87
CA LEU A 690 45.65 -29.10 -11.00
C LEU A 690 46.84 -30.04 -11.25
N LYS A 691 47.31 -30.18 -12.50
CA LYS A 691 48.49 -31.00 -12.83
C LYS A 691 49.77 -30.38 -12.25
N LEU A 692 49.94 -29.07 -12.41
CA LEU A 692 51.09 -28.33 -11.88
C LEU A 692 51.12 -28.40 -10.35
N VAL A 693 49.96 -28.26 -9.69
CA VAL A 693 49.84 -28.44 -8.23
C VAL A 693 50.24 -29.86 -7.82
N ALA A 694 49.77 -30.90 -8.54
CA ALA A 694 50.14 -32.28 -8.25
C ALA A 694 51.64 -32.57 -8.47
N GLN A 695 52.31 -31.77 -9.31
CA GLN A 695 53.77 -31.81 -9.54
C GLN A 695 54.56 -31.01 -8.49
N GLY A 696 53.88 -30.32 -7.57
CA GLY A 696 54.52 -29.51 -6.52
C GLY A 696 55.02 -28.15 -7.01
N GLU A 697 54.52 -27.65 -8.14
CA GLU A 697 54.96 -26.38 -8.73
C GLU A 697 54.25 -25.16 -8.13
N LEU A 698 53.15 -25.35 -7.39
CA LEU A 698 52.47 -24.26 -6.70
C LEU A 698 53.43 -23.62 -5.67
N PRO A 699 53.48 -22.27 -5.55
CA PRO A 699 54.35 -21.61 -4.59
C PRO A 699 54.16 -22.19 -3.18
N PRO A 700 55.24 -22.46 -2.40
CA PRO A 700 55.13 -23.09 -1.08
C PRO A 700 54.26 -22.29 -0.07
N ALA A 701 54.10 -21.00 -0.31
CA ALA A 701 53.25 -20.10 0.48
C ALA A 701 51.76 -20.27 0.18
N LEU A 702 51.37 -21.03 -0.85
CA LEU A 702 49.99 -21.23 -1.29
C LEU A 702 49.56 -22.70 -1.19
N ASN A 703 48.30 -22.90 -0.84
CA ASN A 703 47.60 -24.18 -0.86
C ASN A 703 46.37 -24.06 -1.76
N LEU A 704 46.10 -25.08 -2.58
CA LEU A 704 44.89 -25.18 -3.39
C LEU A 704 43.98 -26.26 -2.81
N ASP A 705 42.83 -25.88 -2.26
CA ASP A 705 41.76 -26.77 -1.82
C ASP A 705 40.77 -27.01 -2.97
N SER A 706 40.69 -28.25 -3.42
CA SER A 706 39.83 -28.74 -4.51
C SER A 706 39.34 -30.16 -4.21
N PHE A 707 38.50 -30.72 -5.06
CA PHE A 707 38.09 -32.12 -4.91
C PHE A 707 39.25 -33.11 -5.08
N GLU A 708 40.28 -32.73 -5.82
CA GLU A 708 41.45 -33.54 -6.15
C GLU A 708 42.56 -33.44 -5.09
N THR A 709 42.67 -32.28 -4.43
CA THR A 709 43.71 -32.00 -3.43
C THR A 709 43.23 -32.18 -1.99
N ASN A 710 41.93 -31.95 -1.73
CA ASN A 710 41.33 -32.08 -0.41
C ASN A 710 40.04 -32.92 -0.49
N PRO A 711 40.05 -34.18 0.00
CA PRO A 711 38.88 -35.07 -0.08
C PRO A 711 37.70 -34.62 0.80
N LYS A 712 37.88 -33.62 1.68
CA LYS A 712 36.84 -33.02 2.52
C LYS A 712 36.28 -31.73 1.92
N HIS A 713 36.83 -31.25 0.81
CA HIS A 713 36.33 -30.08 0.10
C HIS A 713 34.93 -30.32 -0.46
N TRP A 714 34.05 -29.34 -0.34
CA TRP A 714 32.63 -29.49 -0.69
C TRP A 714 32.11 -28.44 -1.68
N VAL A 715 32.89 -27.41 -1.96
CA VAL A 715 32.55 -26.34 -2.92
C VAL A 715 32.82 -26.85 -4.34
N LEU A 716 31.98 -26.50 -5.31
CA LEU A 716 32.14 -27.00 -6.69
C LEU A 716 33.33 -26.41 -7.45
N GLY A 717 33.78 -25.21 -7.06
CA GLY A 717 35.05 -24.62 -7.47
C GLY A 717 36.17 -24.96 -6.48
N SER A 718 37.25 -24.21 -6.51
CA SER A 718 38.42 -24.43 -5.63
C SER A 718 38.79 -23.17 -4.87
N LYS A 719 39.56 -23.33 -3.79
CA LYS A 719 40.03 -22.22 -2.97
C LYS A 719 41.54 -22.20 -2.96
N ILE A 720 42.14 -21.07 -3.29
CA ILE A 720 43.58 -20.86 -3.07
C ILE A 720 43.78 -20.02 -1.82
N GLN A 721 44.67 -20.48 -0.95
CA GLN A 721 44.81 -20.03 0.44
C GLN A 721 46.30 -19.91 0.78
N MET A 722 46.65 -19.10 1.77
CA MET A 722 48.01 -19.11 2.31
C MET A 722 48.24 -20.37 3.15
N THR A 723 49.45 -20.93 3.08
CA THR A 723 49.88 -22.02 3.97
C THR A 723 50.26 -21.50 5.36
N GLU A 724 50.74 -20.26 5.44
CA GLU A 724 51.06 -19.61 6.71
C GLU A 724 49.77 -19.20 7.46
N PRO A 725 49.68 -19.45 8.78
CA PRO A 725 48.55 -19.02 9.58
C PRO A 725 48.44 -17.49 9.60
N THR A 726 47.26 -16.97 9.29
CA THR A 726 46.94 -15.55 9.42
C THR A 726 46.16 -15.30 10.72
N ARG A 727 46.10 -14.05 11.20
CA ARG A 727 45.23 -13.70 12.34
C ARG A 727 43.74 -13.89 12.02
N PHE A 728 43.39 -13.91 10.74
CA PHE A 728 42.04 -14.12 10.24
C PHE A 728 41.77 -15.60 10.03
N VAL A 729 40.76 -16.11 10.70
CA VAL A 729 40.36 -17.51 10.61
C VAL A 729 38.87 -17.64 10.34
N GLN A 730 38.51 -18.78 9.77
CA GLN A 730 37.15 -19.22 9.55
C GLN A 730 36.92 -20.54 10.30
N PRO A 731 36.76 -20.51 11.64
CA PRO A 731 36.61 -21.73 12.46
C PRO A 731 35.44 -22.60 11.98
N GLN A 732 34.46 -21.96 11.33
CA GLN A 732 33.34 -22.63 10.70
C GLN A 732 33.71 -23.71 9.68
N VAL A 733 34.78 -23.54 8.92
CA VAL A 733 35.17 -24.42 7.80
C VAL A 733 36.48 -25.16 8.06
N ALA A 734 37.07 -25.00 9.25
CA ALA A 734 38.30 -25.69 9.64
C ALA A 734 38.22 -27.23 9.58
N HIS A 735 37.01 -27.81 9.58
CA HIS A 735 36.80 -29.26 9.45
C HIS A 735 36.81 -29.76 8.00
N VAL A 736 36.78 -28.86 7.02
CA VAL A 736 36.67 -29.16 5.57
C VAL A 736 37.70 -28.43 4.70
N SER A 737 38.40 -27.44 5.25
CA SER A 737 39.45 -26.69 4.56
C SER A 737 40.81 -26.97 5.21
N MET A 738 41.86 -27.07 4.40
CA MET A 738 43.23 -27.33 4.87
C MET A 738 43.87 -26.09 5.51
N ALA A 739 43.51 -24.88 5.07
CA ALA A 739 43.97 -23.62 5.61
C ALA A 739 42.80 -22.62 5.75
N PRO A 740 41.99 -22.70 6.82
CA PRO A 740 40.74 -21.95 6.96
C PRO A 740 40.95 -20.46 7.28
N GLY A 741 41.57 -19.70 6.37
CA GLY A 741 41.88 -18.27 6.47
C GLY A 741 41.41 -17.46 5.24
N PRO A 742 42.05 -16.31 4.95
CA PRO A 742 41.83 -15.52 3.73
C PRO A 742 42.08 -16.37 2.48
N HIS A 743 41.30 -16.13 1.42
CA HIS A 743 41.30 -17.02 0.27
C HIS A 743 40.78 -16.34 -0.99
N ILE A 744 41.08 -16.96 -2.14
CA ILE A 744 40.49 -16.62 -3.43
C ILE A 744 39.69 -17.82 -3.92
N ASP A 745 38.46 -17.59 -4.36
CA ASP A 745 37.62 -18.60 -4.99
C ASP A 745 37.90 -18.71 -6.48
N ILE A 746 38.22 -19.92 -6.94
CA ILE A 746 38.44 -20.25 -8.34
C ILE A 746 37.20 -20.98 -8.87
N PHE A 747 36.39 -20.27 -9.64
CA PHE A 747 35.29 -20.83 -10.40
C PHE A 747 35.75 -21.36 -11.75
N THR A 748 35.14 -22.45 -12.21
CA THR A 748 35.40 -22.97 -13.54
C THR A 748 34.33 -22.51 -14.51
N VAL A 749 34.74 -22.04 -15.69
CA VAL A 749 33.83 -21.81 -16.81
C VAL A 749 33.93 -22.96 -17.80
N ASP A 750 32.80 -23.62 -18.01
CA ASP A 750 32.70 -24.90 -18.72
C ASP A 750 31.86 -24.75 -20.00
N PRO A 751 32.22 -25.44 -21.10
CA PRO A 751 31.48 -25.39 -22.35
C PRO A 751 30.08 -26.00 -22.23
N VAL A 752 29.08 -25.30 -22.77
CA VAL A 752 27.67 -25.73 -22.76
C VAL A 752 27.05 -25.62 -24.15
N GLU A 753 26.45 -26.71 -24.63
CA GLU A 753 25.95 -26.81 -26.00
C GLU A 753 24.66 -26.01 -26.19
N LYS A 754 23.70 -26.19 -25.27
CA LYS A 754 22.36 -25.58 -25.33
C LYS A 754 22.04 -24.88 -24.00
N PRO A 755 22.40 -23.59 -23.86
CA PRO A 755 21.95 -22.77 -22.76
C PRO A 755 20.44 -22.91 -22.54
N PHE A 756 20.03 -23.04 -21.29
CA PHE A 756 18.63 -23.15 -20.88
C PHE A 756 17.84 -24.33 -21.48
N GLY A 757 18.47 -25.30 -22.14
CA GLY A 757 17.80 -26.51 -22.62
C GLY A 757 17.38 -27.48 -21.51
N ARG A 758 16.54 -28.49 -21.82
CA ARG A 758 16.13 -29.52 -20.83
C ARG A 758 17.33 -30.23 -20.18
N LYS A 759 18.33 -30.61 -20.99
CA LYS A 759 19.57 -31.25 -20.54
C LYS A 759 20.39 -30.34 -19.62
N PHE A 760 20.55 -29.07 -19.98
CA PHE A 760 21.24 -28.07 -19.18
C PHE A 760 20.55 -27.76 -17.84
N ARG A 761 19.21 -27.67 -17.84
CA ARG A 761 18.45 -27.49 -16.59
C ARG A 761 18.59 -28.68 -15.65
N LEU A 762 18.57 -29.90 -16.18
CA LEU A 762 18.83 -31.11 -15.40
C LEU A 762 20.25 -31.11 -14.81
N GLN A 763 21.24 -30.73 -15.62
CA GLN A 763 22.64 -30.59 -15.20
C GLN A 763 22.78 -29.66 -13.98
N ALA A 764 22.24 -28.44 -14.10
CA ALA A 764 22.30 -27.45 -13.03
C ALA A 764 21.52 -27.88 -11.78
N TYR A 765 20.37 -28.54 -11.94
CA TYR A 765 19.58 -29.07 -10.82
C TYR A 765 20.37 -30.12 -10.02
N LEU A 766 20.97 -31.10 -10.72
CA LEU A 766 21.75 -32.15 -10.10
C LEU A 766 22.98 -31.59 -9.38
N LEU A 767 23.72 -30.66 -10.00
CA LEU A 767 24.89 -30.01 -9.39
C LEU A 767 24.52 -29.25 -8.11
N ARG A 768 23.39 -28.53 -8.09
CA ARG A 768 22.89 -27.84 -6.88
C ARG A 768 22.51 -28.83 -5.78
N GLY A 769 21.95 -29.98 -6.16
CA GLY A 769 21.64 -31.08 -5.23
C GLY A 769 22.89 -31.69 -4.61
N LEU A 770 23.88 -32.05 -5.45
CA LEU A 770 25.15 -32.65 -5.03
C LEU A 770 25.97 -31.72 -4.13
N ARG A 771 26.10 -30.43 -4.48
CA ARG A 771 26.76 -29.41 -3.65
C ARG A 771 26.18 -29.36 -2.24
N ARG A 772 24.85 -29.36 -2.13
CA ARG A 772 24.15 -29.34 -0.84
C ARG A 772 24.30 -30.65 -0.08
N GLY A 773 24.28 -31.79 -0.77
CA GLY A 773 24.52 -33.11 -0.18
C GLY A 773 25.91 -33.19 0.45
N LEU A 774 26.96 -32.72 -0.25
CA LEU A 774 28.32 -32.66 0.27
C LEU A 774 28.44 -31.70 1.48
N PHE A 775 27.87 -30.50 1.39
CA PHE A 775 27.83 -29.57 2.52
C PHE A 775 27.18 -30.17 3.78
N MET A 776 26.09 -30.92 3.61
CA MET A 776 25.45 -31.59 4.74
C MET A 776 26.28 -32.75 5.28
N SER A 777 26.89 -33.51 4.37
CA SER A 777 27.74 -34.63 4.73
C SER A 777 29.00 -34.19 5.49
N SER A 778 29.39 -32.93 5.37
CA SER A 778 30.47 -32.32 6.13
C SER A 778 30.14 -31.98 7.59
N GLY A 779 28.90 -32.20 8.04
CA GLY A 779 28.52 -32.03 9.45
C GLY A 779 27.81 -30.71 9.79
N ARG A 780 27.40 -29.92 8.79
CA ARG A 780 26.58 -28.71 8.98
C ARG A 780 25.16 -28.88 8.47
N SER A 781 24.19 -28.37 9.21
CA SER A 781 22.79 -28.28 8.78
C SER A 781 22.33 -26.82 8.81
N ALA A 782 21.91 -26.30 7.65
CA ALA A 782 21.36 -24.95 7.55
C ALA A 782 19.86 -24.91 7.93
N PRO A 783 19.34 -23.82 8.53
CA PRO A 783 17.91 -23.62 8.71
C PRO A 783 17.21 -23.51 7.35
N GLY A 784 16.13 -24.27 7.13
CA GLY A 784 15.42 -24.35 5.83
C GLY A 784 15.16 -25.77 5.33
N PHE A 785 15.58 -26.78 6.11
CA PHE A 785 15.52 -28.20 5.74
C PHE A 785 14.10 -28.76 5.51
N ARG A 786 13.05 -28.09 5.96
CA ARG A 786 11.68 -28.64 5.99
C ARG A 786 10.87 -28.48 4.70
N ASN A 787 11.25 -27.60 3.77
CA ASN A 787 10.36 -27.24 2.65
C ASN A 787 10.54 -28.10 1.37
N ASN A 788 11.37 -29.14 1.36
CA ASN A 788 11.50 -30.04 0.19
C ASN A 788 12.22 -31.36 0.51
N LEU A 789 11.84 -32.00 1.63
CA LEU A 789 12.52 -33.20 2.15
C LEU A 789 12.50 -34.35 1.12
N LEU A 790 11.33 -34.62 0.52
CA LEU A 790 11.11 -35.78 -0.36
C LEU A 790 11.96 -35.77 -1.63
N ALA A 791 12.14 -34.61 -2.28
CA ALA A 791 12.93 -34.50 -3.51
C ALA A 791 14.45 -34.59 -3.28
N ARG A 792 14.92 -34.50 -2.02
CA ARG A 792 16.32 -34.22 -1.68
C ARG A 792 16.95 -35.26 -0.76
N THR A 793 16.15 -35.99 0.01
CA THR A 793 16.57 -37.16 0.78
C THR A 793 17.35 -38.18 -0.06
N PRO A 794 16.96 -38.51 -1.32
CA PRO A 794 17.71 -39.47 -2.13
C PRO A 794 19.15 -39.04 -2.42
N ILE A 795 19.38 -37.75 -2.71
CA ILE A 795 20.71 -37.22 -3.02
C ILE A 795 21.58 -37.16 -1.76
N PHE A 796 21.02 -36.78 -0.62
CA PHE A 796 21.75 -36.81 0.65
C PHE A 796 22.14 -38.25 1.03
N LEU A 797 21.20 -39.20 0.95
CA LEU A 797 21.48 -40.62 1.20
C LEU A 797 22.53 -41.17 0.23
N LEU A 798 22.48 -40.77 -1.05
CA LEU A 798 23.48 -41.11 -2.05
C LEU A 798 24.89 -40.69 -1.59
N THR A 799 25.05 -39.48 -1.03
CA THR A 799 26.37 -39.02 -0.51
C THR A 799 26.84 -39.77 0.75
N LYS A 800 25.98 -40.56 1.39
CA LYS A 800 26.35 -41.40 2.54
C LYS A 800 26.68 -42.84 2.17
N VAL A 801 26.15 -43.31 1.04
CA VAL A 801 26.32 -44.70 0.57
C VAL A 801 27.41 -44.80 -0.51
N VAL A 802 27.60 -43.75 -1.30
CA VAL A 802 28.63 -43.68 -2.35
C VAL A 802 29.89 -43.02 -1.81
N PRO A 803 31.10 -43.58 -2.06
CA PRO A 803 32.35 -42.95 -1.66
C PRO A 803 32.47 -41.51 -2.18
N THR A 804 32.94 -40.58 -1.34
CA THR A 804 33.07 -39.15 -1.68
C THR A 804 33.86 -38.92 -2.98
N ALA A 805 34.93 -39.68 -3.21
CA ALA A 805 35.72 -39.60 -4.45
C ALA A 805 34.90 -39.91 -5.72
N THR A 806 33.92 -40.81 -5.64
CA THR A 806 33.03 -41.14 -6.76
C THR A 806 32.02 -40.01 -6.98
N VAL A 807 31.50 -39.41 -5.91
CA VAL A 807 30.62 -38.24 -6.00
C VAL A 807 31.35 -37.05 -6.63
N HIS A 808 32.61 -36.81 -6.26
CA HIS A 808 33.46 -35.77 -6.86
C HIS A 808 33.66 -36.00 -8.36
N LYS A 809 33.96 -37.23 -8.79
CA LYS A 809 34.07 -37.57 -10.22
C LYS A 809 32.78 -37.27 -10.99
N TRP A 810 31.62 -37.58 -10.43
CA TRP A 810 30.33 -37.23 -11.06
C TRP A 810 30.13 -35.73 -11.14
N ILE A 811 30.49 -34.98 -10.11
CA ILE A 811 30.42 -33.51 -10.15
C ILE A 811 31.30 -32.97 -11.28
N VAL A 812 32.55 -33.42 -11.39
CA VAL A 812 33.47 -32.98 -12.45
C VAL A 812 32.92 -33.30 -13.83
N TYR A 813 32.39 -34.52 -14.05
CA TYR A 813 31.70 -34.89 -15.28
C TYR A 813 30.49 -33.99 -15.57
N MET A 814 29.68 -33.72 -14.54
CA MET A 814 28.51 -32.85 -14.65
C MET A 814 28.85 -31.39 -14.88
N LEU A 815 30.02 -30.91 -14.45
CA LEU A 815 30.50 -29.56 -14.75
C LEU A 815 31.02 -29.47 -16.19
N SER A 816 31.85 -30.42 -16.61
CA SER A 816 32.70 -30.27 -17.80
C SER A 816 32.26 -31.02 -19.05
N GLU A 817 31.62 -32.19 -18.93
CA GLU A 817 31.36 -33.09 -20.07
C GLU A 817 29.87 -33.28 -20.35
N PHE A 818 29.02 -33.31 -19.33
CA PHE A 818 27.63 -33.74 -19.44
C PHE A 818 26.82 -33.02 -20.54
N ASN A 819 26.99 -31.70 -20.68
CA ASN A 819 26.31 -30.88 -21.69
C ASN A 819 27.30 -30.13 -22.61
N ALA A 820 28.53 -30.62 -22.70
CA ALA A 820 29.57 -30.01 -23.52
C ALA A 820 29.64 -30.68 -24.89
N LYS A 821 30.00 -29.88 -25.91
CA LYS A 821 30.44 -30.35 -27.22
C LYS A 821 31.63 -29.52 -27.69
N PRO A 822 32.49 -30.05 -28.58
CA PRO A 822 33.55 -29.26 -29.20
C PRO A 822 33.05 -27.97 -29.88
N THR A 823 31.80 -27.98 -30.36
CA THR A 823 31.13 -26.86 -31.02
C THR A 823 30.32 -25.95 -30.07
N SER A 824 30.42 -26.13 -28.76
CA SER A 824 29.71 -25.28 -27.78
C SER A 824 30.10 -23.81 -27.95
N ALA A 825 29.12 -22.98 -28.32
CA ALA A 825 29.31 -21.53 -28.50
C ALA A 825 29.23 -20.74 -27.17
N HIS A 826 28.83 -21.37 -26.07
CA HIS A 826 28.67 -20.72 -24.78
C HIS A 826 29.48 -21.43 -23.70
N TRP A 827 29.93 -20.66 -22.72
CA TRP A 827 30.52 -21.15 -21.48
C TRP A 827 29.63 -20.76 -20.30
N ALA A 828 29.60 -21.59 -19.27
CA ALA A 828 28.81 -21.35 -18.07
C ALA A 828 29.64 -21.51 -16.80
N ASN A 829 29.49 -20.57 -15.87
CA ASN A 829 29.97 -20.73 -14.50
C ASN A 829 28.90 -21.49 -13.69
N LEU A 830 28.96 -22.83 -13.74
CA LEU A 830 28.05 -23.70 -12.98
C LEU A 830 28.40 -23.77 -11.48
N CYS A 831 29.54 -23.19 -11.09
CA CYS A 831 30.01 -23.11 -9.71
C CYS A 831 29.42 -21.90 -8.97
N SER A 832 28.98 -20.86 -9.70
CA SER A 832 28.35 -19.67 -9.13
C SER A 832 27.12 -19.94 -8.25
N TYR A 833 26.85 -19.01 -7.33
CA TYR A 833 25.63 -18.97 -6.52
C TYR A 833 24.50 -18.15 -7.17
N TYR A 834 24.78 -17.38 -8.22
CA TYR A 834 23.77 -16.61 -8.94
C TYR A 834 22.80 -17.49 -9.74
N ALA A 835 21.71 -16.89 -10.22
CA ALA A 835 20.78 -17.56 -11.11
C ALA A 835 21.51 -18.05 -12.36
N LEU A 836 21.19 -19.26 -12.82
CA LEU A 836 21.84 -19.87 -13.98
C LEU A 836 21.71 -19.01 -15.24
N SER A 837 20.60 -18.28 -15.37
CA SER A 837 20.37 -17.32 -16.46
C SER A 837 21.39 -16.18 -16.53
N ARG A 838 22.07 -15.89 -15.43
CA ARG A 838 23.03 -14.79 -15.30
C ARG A 838 24.48 -15.25 -15.48
N GLN A 839 24.72 -16.56 -15.49
CA GLN A 839 26.04 -17.19 -15.41
C GLN A 839 26.37 -18.03 -16.65
N VAL A 840 25.77 -17.66 -17.79
CA VAL A 840 26.03 -18.27 -19.10
C VAL A 840 26.40 -17.15 -20.06
N PHE A 841 27.56 -17.29 -20.68
CA PHE A 841 28.15 -16.24 -21.51
C PHE A 841 28.56 -16.83 -22.87
N PRO A 842 28.47 -16.05 -23.96
CA PRO A 842 29.08 -16.42 -25.22
C PRO A 842 30.59 -16.65 -25.04
N LYS A 843 31.13 -17.70 -25.66
CA LYS A 843 32.55 -18.08 -25.53
C LYS A 843 33.49 -16.96 -25.99
N GLU A 844 33.07 -16.21 -27.02
CA GLU A 844 33.81 -15.09 -27.59
C GLU A 844 33.94 -13.88 -26.65
N TRP A 845 33.13 -13.79 -25.58
CA TRP A 845 33.23 -12.68 -24.62
C TRP A 845 34.46 -12.77 -23.72
N PHE A 846 35.04 -13.96 -23.57
CA PHE A 846 36.25 -14.18 -22.76
C PHE A 846 37.49 -13.64 -23.47
N GLY A 847 37.63 -13.96 -24.77
CA GLY A 847 38.74 -13.49 -25.60
C GLY A 847 40.13 -13.91 -25.08
N GLU A 848 41.14 -13.10 -25.38
CA GLU A 848 42.49 -13.25 -24.80
C GLU A 848 42.57 -12.62 -23.40
N GLY A 849 41.63 -11.75 -23.06
CA GLY A 849 41.59 -11.00 -21.82
C GLY A 849 42.34 -9.69 -21.92
N ARG A 850 41.84 -8.69 -21.18
CA ARG A 850 42.55 -7.42 -20.97
C ARG A 850 42.84 -7.25 -19.49
N ARG A 851 43.99 -6.68 -19.15
CA ARG A 851 44.34 -6.38 -17.75
C ARG A 851 43.82 -5.01 -17.33
N VAL A 852 43.26 -4.93 -16.13
CA VAL A 852 42.75 -3.70 -15.52
C VAL A 852 43.36 -3.48 -14.13
N PRO A 853 43.41 -2.24 -13.63
CA PRO A 853 43.88 -1.97 -12.26
C PRO A 853 42.99 -2.65 -11.20
N PHE A 854 43.63 -3.23 -10.18
CA PHE A 854 42.98 -3.77 -8.99
C PHE A 854 43.90 -3.60 -7.78
N GLU A 855 43.67 -2.58 -6.95
CA GLU A 855 44.48 -2.29 -5.74
C GLU A 855 45.99 -2.22 -6.01
N GLY A 856 46.38 -1.55 -7.09
CA GLY A 856 47.78 -1.41 -7.51
C GLY A 856 48.35 -2.62 -8.28
N LEU A 857 47.61 -3.72 -8.39
CA LEU A 857 47.90 -4.82 -9.31
C LEU A 857 47.26 -4.56 -10.68
N SER A 858 47.72 -5.29 -11.70
CA SER A 858 47.12 -5.29 -13.04
C SER A 858 46.61 -6.69 -13.34
N ILE A 859 45.31 -6.92 -13.26
CA ILE A 859 44.72 -8.28 -13.22
C ILE A 859 43.83 -8.50 -14.45
N PRO A 860 43.83 -9.70 -15.08
CA PRO A 860 43.01 -9.98 -16.25
C PRO A 860 41.50 -9.98 -15.95
N VAL A 861 40.73 -9.38 -16.86
CA VAL A 861 39.26 -9.49 -16.99
C VAL A 861 38.90 -9.93 -18.41
N PRO A 862 37.69 -10.49 -18.64
CA PRO A 862 37.24 -10.85 -19.98
C PRO A 862 37.22 -9.64 -20.94
N ASP A 863 37.41 -9.86 -22.24
CA ASP A 863 37.37 -8.80 -23.26
C ASP A 863 36.03 -8.03 -23.26
N ARG A 864 34.93 -8.72 -22.95
CA ARG A 864 33.58 -8.17 -22.83
C ARG A 864 33.10 -8.19 -21.36
N ALA A 865 33.96 -7.82 -20.43
CA ALA A 865 33.67 -7.78 -18.99
C ALA A 865 32.41 -6.97 -18.67
N GLU A 866 32.21 -5.83 -19.33
CA GLU A 866 31.05 -4.95 -19.13
C GLU A 866 29.73 -5.63 -19.51
N ASP A 867 29.69 -6.37 -20.63
CA ASP A 867 28.50 -7.12 -21.03
C ASP A 867 28.24 -8.30 -20.09
N MET A 868 29.30 -8.96 -19.60
CA MET A 868 29.19 -9.98 -18.56
C MET A 868 28.60 -9.39 -17.27
N LEU A 869 29.11 -8.26 -16.81
CA LEU A 869 28.59 -7.56 -15.62
C LEU A 869 27.13 -7.13 -15.83
N ALA A 870 26.76 -6.64 -17.02
CA ALA A 870 25.38 -6.31 -17.34
C ALA A 870 24.46 -7.55 -17.33
N SER A 871 24.95 -8.70 -17.74
CA SER A 871 24.23 -9.98 -17.65
C SER A 871 24.08 -10.46 -16.19
N ILE A 872 25.09 -10.24 -15.34
CA ILE A 872 25.09 -10.68 -13.93
C ILE A 872 24.24 -9.76 -13.05
N TYR A 873 24.42 -8.44 -13.20
CA TYR A 873 23.91 -7.40 -12.30
C TYR A 873 22.84 -6.49 -12.92
N GLY A 874 22.61 -6.59 -14.24
CA GLY A 874 21.69 -5.72 -14.98
C GLY A 874 22.40 -4.54 -15.66
N PRO A 875 21.72 -3.86 -16.60
CA PRO A 875 22.34 -2.84 -17.46
C PRO A 875 22.88 -1.61 -16.71
N ASN A 876 22.42 -1.36 -15.47
CA ASN A 876 22.81 -0.21 -14.65
C ASN A 876 23.89 -0.55 -13.61
N TYR A 877 24.64 -1.64 -13.78
CA TYR A 877 25.65 -2.09 -12.80
C TYR A 877 26.75 -1.04 -12.52
N GLY A 878 26.97 -0.10 -13.46
CA GLY A 878 27.97 0.96 -13.36
C GLY A 878 27.63 2.10 -12.39
N GLY A 879 26.42 2.12 -11.80
CA GLY A 879 26.09 3.09 -10.75
C GLY A 879 26.98 2.92 -9.51
N ILE A 880 27.47 4.04 -8.96
CA ILE A 880 28.19 4.05 -7.67
C ILE A 880 27.14 3.94 -6.56
N PRO A 881 27.10 2.85 -5.77
CA PRO A 881 26.21 2.76 -4.61
C PRO A 881 26.66 3.77 -3.55
N VAL A 882 25.69 4.32 -2.80
CA VAL A 882 25.99 5.14 -1.62
C VAL A 882 26.64 4.24 -0.57
N VAL A 883 27.66 4.73 0.12
CA VAL A 883 28.37 4.00 1.17
C VAL A 883 27.43 3.81 2.36
N GLY A 884 26.63 2.75 2.33
CA GLY A 884 25.95 2.14 3.48
C GLY A 884 26.72 0.92 3.97
N ASP A 885 26.53 0.54 5.23
CA ASP A 885 27.31 -0.48 5.95
C ASP A 885 27.20 -1.85 5.25
N GLY A 886 28.13 -2.10 4.33
CA GLY A 886 28.10 -3.26 3.47
C GLY A 886 28.29 -4.57 4.25
N HIS A 887 27.42 -5.54 3.96
CA HIS A 887 27.50 -6.87 4.57
C HIS A 887 28.57 -7.70 3.87
N ARG A 888 29.61 -8.04 4.62
CA ARG A 888 30.59 -9.05 4.23
C ARG A 888 29.95 -10.41 3.94
N LYS A 889 30.44 -11.09 2.91
CA LYS A 889 29.95 -12.40 2.44
C LYS A 889 30.36 -13.52 3.40
N HIS A 890 31.52 -13.38 4.05
CA HIS A 890 32.07 -14.38 4.96
C HIS A 890 32.12 -13.90 6.42
N ASP A 891 32.05 -14.89 7.33
CA ASP A 891 32.19 -14.65 8.77
C ASP A 891 33.65 -14.89 9.19
N PHE A 892 34.54 -13.94 8.99
CA PHE A 892 35.90 -14.05 9.53
C PHE A 892 35.95 -13.77 11.05
N TYR A 893 36.90 -14.41 11.73
CA TYR A 893 37.15 -14.25 13.16
C TYR A 893 38.64 -14.04 13.43
N VAL A 894 38.96 -13.39 14.53
CA VAL A 894 40.30 -13.36 15.14
C VAL A 894 40.29 -14.17 16.44
N GLU A 895 41.39 -14.86 16.73
CA GLU A 895 41.54 -15.58 17.98
C GLU A 895 41.85 -14.61 19.13
N ILE A 896 41.10 -14.70 20.24
CA ILE A 896 41.35 -13.90 21.43
C ILE A 896 42.57 -14.52 22.11
N LEU A 897 43.73 -13.87 21.96
CA LEU A 897 44.91 -14.22 22.74
C LEU A 897 44.54 -14.08 24.22
N SER A 898 44.53 -15.20 24.95
CA SER A 898 44.50 -15.13 26.41
C SER A 898 45.74 -14.34 26.86
N PRO A 899 45.64 -13.41 27.83
CA PRO A 899 46.82 -12.79 28.39
C PRO A 899 47.73 -13.91 28.86
N SER A 900 48.91 -14.02 28.26
CA SER A 900 49.95 -14.92 28.71
C SER A 900 50.10 -14.75 30.21
N ALA A 901 49.89 -15.82 30.98
CA ALA A 901 50.38 -15.88 32.34
C ALA A 901 51.88 -15.50 32.30
N PRO A 902 52.36 -14.63 33.21
CA PRO A 902 53.74 -14.20 33.18
C PRO A 902 54.65 -15.42 33.22
N SER A 903 55.61 -15.43 32.29
CA SER A 903 56.78 -16.30 32.31
C SER A 903 57.29 -16.43 33.74
N ALA A 904 57.43 -17.67 34.21
CA ALA A 904 58.05 -17.99 35.48
C ALA A 904 59.53 -17.56 35.43
N ALA A 905 59.78 -16.30 35.77
CA ALA A 905 61.09 -15.83 36.13
C ALA A 905 61.51 -16.56 37.41
N SER A 906 62.58 -17.34 37.28
CA SER A 906 63.30 -17.99 38.36
C SER A 906 63.58 -17.01 39.51
N ALA A 907 62.97 -17.23 40.67
CA ALA A 907 63.39 -16.62 41.92
C ALA A 907 64.74 -17.24 42.35
N PRO A 908 65.74 -16.44 42.75
CA PRO A 908 67.02 -16.96 43.21
C PRO A 908 66.87 -17.59 44.61
N SER A 909 67.46 -18.77 44.77
CA SER A 909 67.58 -19.48 46.05
C SER A 909 68.41 -18.68 47.06
N ALA A 910 67.83 -18.37 48.23
CA ALA A 910 68.57 -17.93 49.40
C ALA A 910 69.20 -19.13 50.12
N PRO A 911 70.40 -18.99 50.71
CA PRO A 911 71.18 -20.10 51.24
C PRO A 911 70.70 -20.55 52.63
N SER A 912 70.66 -21.86 52.87
CA SER A 912 70.52 -22.43 54.20
C SER A 912 71.84 -22.28 54.96
N ALA A 913 71.75 -21.71 56.16
CA ALA A 913 72.73 -21.90 57.21
C ALA A 913 72.49 -23.27 57.88
N ASP A 914 73.61 -23.88 58.26
CA ASP A 914 73.87 -25.16 58.94
C ASP A 914 73.98 -26.42 58.06
#